data_AF-A0A0M3B4P4-F1
#
_entry.id   AF-A0A0M3B4P4-F1
#
_cell.length_a   1.000
_cell.length_b   1.000
_cell.length_c   1.000
_cell.angle_alpha   90.00
_cell.angle_beta   90.00
_cell.angle_gamma   90.00
#
_symmetry.space_group_name_H-M   'P 1'
#
loop_
_entity.id
_entity.type
_entity.pdbx_description
1 polymer ?
#
loop_
_entity_poly.entity_id
_entity_poly.type
_entity_poly.pdbx_seq_one_letter_code
_entity_poly.pdbx_strand_id
1 'polypeptide(L)'
;MAYRIDVNARYRFDESNDTATPIPPAQGEAFRRDIDLITREREGGGQNGRNDQPELGDRVFVVEAGDTLENIARENFVDPAEALAINADEANHNGDLLHPGDIIILPAPEPEIVADTPSDPTGEPAGEDDFIDSLFDRGNQIEYSEPADGIDAAAETEAMKQDVAEYLAALPSEARQAAALRLSQADWVDAGPAGMAVSQAVEDAGLESDPVEAFASELYDRGNALEYADPSAAVDHSRETTALASDIETFLQTLPENERAEALQNLYDRDWRDAGPAELAIEQAATASGIELKKTGHNGPAVEAQIRSIVDNAKASSSDEQAQFHAFAESYGNASPEVQQALLATGYASDFIGSMADYATEPLGDFDPAQDLQAKPYESFLRLDGMTEGVAPELAAELVSAAMPEIERANTLYQEQTGYPMLGVGGVEAMLKIADRIEGTPLGDSVIERWAEIGFYAQNELTRSIGAGGSLQYPLELSERNGSDTTLLTQDILPGVQQTQYGANSAVDEYSAHMEELRWLIDNHGDTMTPEQLNQAIEDYKAEKGDAWVETEERLEAEVAKHGETLLDQLTQLGNFPDQPAEQKALINEQIENILNDDRSYLAIQTALRTNPELLDSPQMLNFLGSQGRLTDRGRKLAEEVFTQYVQRDILPKFTDFKPGDAASMQEVRDSLAQFRDSKFAKLLGVTEGDMNKAITAIEASLPTATDTPEMIQRKMETLNSDLNALDGNRQSGIRTFSTSTVPGQLLRMIGAAGSAASLYNSARMAGTEPNVENILKATFDAAGLWQRSVEIRSGLNMINPDSFAVRHFDGSLRGGTKLLGAIGAVFDGVNSVQAFAQGDPLMGGIHAATAAGGVTAAFGAGTIAGPIGLGVVILGVGASMIVSEVRESNKYDNETSARFLDHSDLDTDVAKALVDQSGDGHSPVPLLVEYAKDKGFDLDNPAHQSAFADWLNNMSPEQLATLRDNLHHTIDEFGGDATKLEATAEDDYEYTSDMLYNQEVVTPYKTIFGERFYVEDGDASPSSVTQIDIALTTLGIPELALPTA
;
A
#
# COMPACT_ATOMS: atom_id res chain seq x y z
N MET A 1 -8.18 -1.76 -76.96
CA MET A 1 -8.26 -2.25 -75.58
C MET A 1 -9.03 -1.19 -74.84
N ALA A 2 -10.10 -1.58 -74.15
CA ALA A 2 -10.95 -0.65 -73.45
C ALA A 2 -10.10 0.18 -72.49
N TYR A 3 -10.44 1.46 -72.31
CA TYR A 3 -9.69 2.34 -71.41
C TYR A 3 -10.56 2.77 -70.24
N ARG A 4 -9.93 2.85 -69.07
CA ARG A 4 -10.59 3.27 -67.83
C ARG A 4 -10.82 4.78 -67.82
N ILE A 5 -11.96 5.18 -67.26
CA ILE A 5 -12.29 6.58 -66.95
C ILE A 5 -12.75 6.68 -65.49
N ASP A 6 -12.66 7.87 -64.90
CA ASP A 6 -13.22 8.09 -63.55
C ASP A 6 -14.75 8.10 -63.60
N VAL A 7 -15.40 7.82 -62.46
CA VAL A 7 -16.87 7.77 -62.34
C VAL A 7 -17.56 9.09 -62.70
N ASN A 8 -16.84 10.22 -62.67
CA ASN A 8 -17.34 11.52 -63.10
C ASN A 8 -17.05 11.86 -64.57
N ALA A 9 -16.41 10.95 -65.32
CA ALA A 9 -15.94 11.09 -66.69
C ALA A 9 -15.20 12.42 -66.95
N ARG A 10 -14.34 12.82 -66.01
CA ARG A 10 -13.45 13.98 -66.08
C ARG A 10 -12.08 13.62 -66.63
N TYR A 11 -11.64 12.39 -66.41
CA TYR A 11 -10.30 11.90 -66.67
C TYR A 11 -10.34 10.50 -67.29
N ARG A 12 -9.45 10.28 -68.25
CA ARG A 12 -9.12 8.98 -68.83
C ARG A 12 -7.78 8.54 -68.25
N PHE A 13 -7.72 7.32 -67.76
CA PHE A 13 -6.47 6.69 -67.33
C PHE A 13 -5.71 6.11 -68.53
N ASP A 14 -4.40 5.99 -68.41
CA ASP A 14 -3.56 5.34 -69.42
C ASP A 14 -3.62 3.80 -69.30
N GLU A 15 -2.84 3.10 -70.13
CA GLU A 15 -2.82 1.62 -70.13
C GLU A 15 -2.27 1.01 -68.84
N SER A 16 -1.64 1.82 -67.98
CA SER A 16 -1.07 1.42 -66.68
C SER A 16 -1.92 1.91 -65.51
N ASN A 17 -3.10 2.49 -65.75
CA ASN A 17 -3.95 3.15 -64.75
C ASN A 17 -3.33 4.32 -63.95
N ASP A 18 -2.06 4.65 -64.15
CA ASP A 18 -1.31 5.63 -63.35
C ASP A 18 -1.58 7.09 -63.73
N THR A 19 -1.80 7.39 -65.02
CA THR A 19 -1.82 8.78 -65.51
C THR A 19 -3.17 9.21 -66.07
N ALA A 20 -3.85 10.10 -65.34
CA ALA A 20 -5.11 10.70 -65.74
C ALA A 20 -4.96 11.85 -66.77
N THR A 21 -5.62 11.74 -67.92
CA THR A 21 -5.73 12.80 -68.94
C THR A 21 -7.16 13.38 -69.00
N PRO A 22 -7.33 14.72 -69.05
CA PRO A 22 -8.68 15.32 -69.03
C PRO A 22 -9.53 14.95 -70.26
N ILE A 23 -10.77 14.53 -70.02
CA ILE A 23 -11.76 14.24 -71.06
C ILE A 23 -12.43 15.56 -71.51
N PRO A 24 -12.62 15.79 -72.83
CA PRO A 24 -13.32 16.98 -73.33
C PRO A 24 -14.73 17.10 -72.73
N PRO A 25 -15.20 18.31 -72.33
CA PRO A 25 -16.47 18.46 -71.60
C PRO A 25 -17.69 17.85 -72.28
N ALA A 26 -17.80 17.97 -73.60
CA ALA A 26 -18.91 17.41 -74.37
C ALA A 26 -18.92 15.88 -74.41
N GLN A 27 -17.73 15.27 -74.37
CA GLN A 27 -17.56 13.82 -74.32
C GLN A 27 -17.79 13.31 -72.90
N GLY A 28 -17.28 14.00 -71.88
CA GLY A 28 -17.54 13.68 -70.47
C GLY A 28 -19.02 13.81 -70.10
N GLU A 29 -19.77 14.75 -70.68
CA GLU A 29 -21.23 14.83 -70.52
C GLU A 29 -21.98 13.67 -71.19
N ALA A 30 -21.45 13.09 -72.26
CA ALA A 30 -22.03 11.90 -72.87
C ALA A 30 -21.81 10.69 -71.97
N PHE A 31 -20.56 10.46 -71.55
CA PHE A 31 -20.20 9.37 -70.65
C PHE A 31 -20.94 9.44 -69.32
N ARG A 32 -21.06 10.61 -68.68
CA ARG A 32 -21.86 10.75 -67.45
C ARG A 32 -23.32 10.33 -67.65
N ARG A 33 -23.95 10.69 -68.77
CA ARG A 33 -25.33 10.25 -69.05
C ARG A 33 -25.44 8.74 -69.22
N ASP A 34 -24.43 8.13 -69.84
CA ASP A 34 -24.39 6.69 -70.08
C ASP A 34 -24.11 5.93 -68.78
N ILE A 35 -23.20 6.42 -67.93
CA ILE A 35 -22.96 5.92 -66.56
C ILE A 35 -24.26 6.01 -65.74
N ASP A 36 -24.89 7.20 -65.68
CA ASP A 36 -26.14 7.41 -64.95
C ASP A 36 -27.27 6.48 -65.45
N LEU A 37 -27.28 6.14 -66.74
CA LEU A 37 -28.27 5.24 -67.32
C LEU A 37 -28.02 3.80 -66.85
N ILE A 38 -26.79 3.31 -66.98
CA ILE A 38 -26.41 1.95 -66.59
C ILE A 38 -26.66 1.75 -65.08
N THR A 39 -26.26 2.71 -64.24
CA THR A 39 -26.49 2.66 -62.79
C THR A 39 -27.99 2.63 -62.43
N ARG A 40 -28.82 3.49 -63.04
CA ARG A 40 -30.27 3.52 -62.75
C ARG A 40 -30.99 2.24 -63.18
N GLU A 41 -30.50 1.56 -64.21
CA GLU A 41 -31.07 0.31 -64.69
C GLU A 41 -30.67 -0.89 -63.82
N ARG A 42 -29.44 -0.89 -63.26
CA ARG A 42 -29.00 -1.82 -62.21
C ARG A 42 -29.97 -1.84 -61.01
N GLU A 43 -30.54 -0.69 -60.65
CA GLU A 43 -31.49 -0.57 -59.53
C GLU A 43 -32.97 -0.93 -59.85
N GLY A 44 -33.28 -1.34 -61.10
CA GLY A 44 -34.64 -1.41 -61.66
C GLY A 44 -35.61 -2.38 -60.97
N GLY A 45 -36.28 -1.96 -59.89
CA GLY A 45 -37.32 -2.80 -59.28
C GLY A 45 -37.90 -2.38 -57.93
N GLY A 46 -37.65 -1.17 -57.45
CA GLY A 46 -38.38 -0.59 -56.32
C GLY A 46 -37.69 -0.70 -54.97
N GLN A 47 -37.00 0.36 -54.59
CA GLN A 47 -37.17 1.01 -53.29
C GLN A 47 -36.67 2.45 -53.38
N ASN A 48 -37.36 3.32 -52.63
CA ASN A 48 -37.18 4.76 -52.50
C ASN A 48 -35.78 5.32 -52.81
N GLY A 49 -35.74 6.20 -53.80
CA GLY A 49 -34.52 6.75 -54.39
C GLY A 49 -33.49 7.27 -53.40
N ARG A 50 -32.23 6.88 -53.64
CA ARG A 50 -31.09 7.68 -53.22
C ARG A 50 -29.78 7.60 -54.03
N ASN A 51 -29.49 6.62 -54.89
CA ASN A 51 -28.14 6.55 -55.47
C ASN A 51 -28.13 6.49 -57.02
N ASP A 52 -28.16 7.66 -57.69
CA ASP A 52 -27.83 7.77 -59.12
C ASP A 52 -26.29 7.63 -59.36
N GLN A 53 -25.57 6.81 -58.58
CA GLN A 53 -24.10 6.69 -58.61
C GLN A 53 -23.61 5.22 -58.63
N PRO A 54 -22.49 4.91 -59.31
CA PRO A 54 -21.84 3.60 -59.25
C PRO A 54 -21.59 3.15 -57.80
N GLU A 55 -21.60 1.83 -57.54
CA GLU A 55 -21.24 1.30 -56.23
C GLU A 55 -19.76 1.57 -55.92
N LEU A 56 -19.41 1.65 -54.63
CA LEU A 56 -18.04 1.91 -54.22
C LEU A 56 -17.14 0.75 -54.69
N GLY A 57 -16.11 1.05 -55.50
CA GLY A 57 -15.26 0.03 -56.14
C GLY A 57 -15.63 -0.31 -57.59
N ASP A 58 -16.75 0.20 -58.10
CA ASP A 58 -17.07 0.10 -59.54
C ASP A 58 -16.02 0.86 -60.37
N ARG A 59 -15.50 0.20 -61.40
CA ARG A 59 -14.54 0.75 -62.37
C ARG A 59 -15.23 0.91 -63.73
N VAL A 60 -15.12 2.11 -64.30
CA VAL A 60 -15.81 2.46 -65.55
C VAL A 60 -14.83 2.39 -66.73
N PHE A 61 -15.21 1.66 -67.78
CA PHE A 61 -14.41 1.52 -68.99
C PHE A 61 -15.18 1.95 -70.24
N VAL A 62 -14.44 2.46 -71.22
CA VAL A 62 -14.95 2.78 -72.55
C VAL A 62 -14.47 1.72 -73.53
N VAL A 63 -15.41 1.05 -74.21
CA VAL A 63 -15.14 -0.03 -75.17
C VAL A 63 -14.42 0.52 -76.40
N GLU A 64 -13.37 -0.15 -76.87
CA GLU A 64 -12.70 0.15 -78.14
C GLU A 64 -13.02 -0.89 -79.25
N ALA A 65 -12.58 -0.58 -80.47
CA ALA A 65 -12.81 -1.45 -81.63
C ALA A 65 -12.08 -2.79 -81.50
N GLY A 66 -12.87 -3.86 -81.33
CA GLY A 66 -12.39 -5.25 -81.25
C GLY A 66 -12.48 -5.87 -79.86
N ASP A 67 -12.91 -5.11 -78.85
CA ASP A 67 -13.07 -5.62 -77.50
C ASP A 67 -14.40 -6.40 -77.34
N THR A 68 -14.42 -7.34 -76.41
CA THR A 68 -15.62 -8.06 -75.96
C THR A 68 -15.73 -7.94 -74.44
N LEU A 69 -16.95 -7.99 -73.90
CA LEU A 69 -17.17 -7.89 -72.45
C LEU A 69 -16.38 -8.96 -71.70
N GLU A 70 -16.35 -10.18 -72.26
CA GLU A 70 -15.61 -11.31 -71.70
C GLU A 70 -14.09 -11.09 -71.68
N ASN A 71 -13.53 -10.42 -72.70
CA ASN A 71 -12.10 -10.10 -72.70
C ASN A 71 -11.79 -8.98 -71.71
N ILE A 72 -12.62 -7.94 -71.66
CA ILE A 72 -12.42 -6.81 -70.74
C ILE A 72 -12.56 -7.29 -69.28
N ALA A 73 -13.56 -8.13 -68.97
CA ALA A 73 -13.73 -8.72 -67.63
C ALA A 73 -12.52 -9.58 -67.21
N ARG A 74 -12.03 -10.46 -68.11
CA ARG A 74 -10.83 -11.27 -67.80
C ARG A 74 -9.56 -10.45 -67.66
N GLU A 75 -9.38 -9.41 -68.47
CA GLU A 75 -8.22 -8.50 -68.38
C GLU A 75 -8.22 -7.65 -67.10
N ASN A 76 -9.36 -7.54 -66.42
CA ASN A 76 -9.53 -6.75 -65.20
C ASN A 76 -9.92 -7.60 -63.98
N PHE A 77 -9.73 -8.93 -64.07
CA PHE A 77 -9.91 -9.90 -62.98
C PHE A 77 -11.31 -9.94 -62.36
N VAL A 78 -12.33 -9.92 -63.22
CA VAL A 78 -13.76 -10.02 -62.84
C VAL A 78 -14.40 -11.24 -63.51
N ASP A 79 -15.35 -11.91 -62.85
CA ASP A 79 -16.15 -12.98 -63.45
C ASP A 79 -16.92 -12.42 -64.66
N PRO A 80 -16.71 -12.96 -65.88
CA PRO A 80 -17.46 -12.56 -67.06
C PRO A 80 -18.98 -12.69 -66.89
N ALA A 81 -19.48 -13.61 -66.05
CA ALA A 81 -20.90 -13.75 -65.77
C ALA A 81 -21.45 -12.59 -64.93
N GLU A 82 -20.69 -12.10 -63.95
CA GLU A 82 -21.03 -10.94 -63.14
C GLU A 82 -20.91 -9.64 -63.96
N ALA A 83 -19.82 -9.48 -64.71
CA ALA A 83 -19.67 -8.39 -65.66
C ALA A 83 -20.83 -8.36 -66.66
N LEU A 84 -21.27 -9.52 -67.17
CA LEU A 84 -22.44 -9.63 -68.02
C LEU A 84 -23.72 -9.26 -67.27
N ALA A 85 -23.90 -9.69 -66.02
CA ALA A 85 -25.09 -9.38 -65.24
C ALA A 85 -25.23 -7.87 -64.96
N ILE A 86 -24.12 -7.19 -64.62
CA ILE A 86 -24.08 -5.74 -64.35
C ILE A 86 -24.38 -4.93 -65.62
N ASN A 87 -23.94 -5.41 -66.78
CA ASN A 87 -24.05 -4.69 -68.06
C ASN A 87 -25.14 -5.25 -68.99
N ALA A 88 -25.98 -6.19 -68.53
CA ALA A 88 -27.02 -6.82 -69.34
C ALA A 88 -28.27 -5.92 -69.47
N ASP A 89 -28.44 -5.31 -70.65
CA ASP A 89 -29.61 -4.48 -70.98
C ASP A 89 -30.62 -5.19 -71.94
N GLU A 90 -31.93 -5.03 -71.69
CA GLU A 90 -33.03 -5.42 -72.58
C GLU A 90 -33.27 -4.42 -73.74
N ALA A 91 -32.78 -3.17 -73.65
CA ALA A 91 -33.00 -2.07 -74.61
C ALA A 91 -31.80 -1.75 -75.53
N ASN A 92 -30.54 -1.91 -75.10
CA ASN A 92 -29.33 -1.60 -75.88
C ASN A 92 -28.59 -2.79 -76.49
N HIS A 93 -29.05 -4.03 -76.31
CA HIS A 93 -28.38 -5.22 -76.87
C HIS A 93 -26.91 -5.43 -76.42
N ASN A 94 -26.52 -4.98 -75.23
CA ASN A 94 -25.19 -5.20 -74.63
C ASN A 94 -24.96 -6.64 -74.12
N GLY A 95 -25.61 -7.65 -74.72
CA GLY A 95 -25.05 -9.00 -74.75
C GLY A 95 -23.76 -9.03 -75.58
N ASP A 96 -23.36 -10.17 -76.16
CA ASP A 96 -22.11 -10.36 -76.94
C ASP A 96 -21.78 -9.35 -78.10
N LEU A 97 -22.53 -8.25 -78.28
CA LEU A 97 -22.42 -7.20 -79.30
C LEU A 97 -22.12 -5.81 -78.67
N LEU A 98 -20.96 -5.64 -78.03
CA LEU A 98 -20.47 -4.30 -77.64
C LEU A 98 -20.05 -3.46 -78.87
N HIS A 99 -20.33 -2.16 -78.86
CA HIS A 99 -19.86 -1.22 -79.88
C HIS A 99 -18.76 -0.30 -79.35
N PRO A 100 -17.83 0.16 -80.21
CA PRO A 100 -16.80 1.11 -79.79
C PRO A 100 -17.43 2.42 -79.32
N GLY A 101 -17.07 2.84 -78.10
CA GLY A 101 -17.61 4.02 -77.42
C GLY A 101 -18.66 3.72 -76.37
N ASP A 102 -19.11 2.46 -76.24
CA ASP A 102 -20.02 2.04 -75.17
C ASP A 102 -19.31 2.15 -73.81
N ILE A 103 -20.08 2.47 -72.77
CA ILE A 103 -19.62 2.44 -71.38
C ILE A 103 -19.95 1.08 -70.77
N ILE A 104 -18.98 0.50 -70.08
CA ILE A 104 -19.19 -0.68 -69.23
C ILE A 104 -18.73 -0.36 -67.81
N ILE A 105 -19.41 -0.97 -66.83
CA ILE A 105 -19.05 -0.91 -65.42
C ILE A 105 -18.59 -2.30 -65.01
N LEU A 106 -17.37 -2.41 -64.48
CA LEU A 106 -16.89 -3.63 -63.85
C LEU A 106 -16.84 -3.41 -62.34
N PRO A 107 -17.14 -4.44 -61.53
CA PRO A 107 -16.92 -4.40 -60.09
C PRO A 107 -15.41 -4.37 -59.78
N ALA A 108 -15.10 -4.30 -58.48
CA ALA A 108 -13.75 -4.50 -57.97
C ALA A 108 -13.20 -5.88 -58.44
N PRO A 109 -11.88 -6.02 -58.63
CA PRO A 109 -11.25 -7.32 -58.89
C PRO A 109 -11.68 -8.34 -57.84
N GLU A 110 -12.07 -9.54 -58.27
CA GLU A 110 -12.48 -10.60 -57.35
C GLU A 110 -11.24 -11.24 -56.70
N PRO A 111 -11.15 -11.29 -55.36
CA PRO A 111 -9.98 -11.81 -54.65
C PRO A 111 -9.54 -13.21 -55.11
N GLU A 112 -10.50 -14.12 -55.31
CA GLU A 112 -10.22 -15.50 -55.74
C GLU A 112 -9.70 -15.57 -57.18
N ILE A 113 -10.22 -14.73 -58.09
CA ILE A 113 -9.78 -14.68 -59.49
C ILE A 113 -8.37 -14.12 -59.57
N VAL A 114 -8.09 -13.05 -58.81
CA VAL A 114 -6.75 -12.44 -58.73
C VAL A 114 -5.72 -13.46 -58.24
N ALA A 115 -6.03 -14.20 -57.17
CA ALA A 115 -5.15 -15.22 -56.61
C ALA A 115 -4.87 -16.42 -57.55
N ASP A 116 -5.80 -16.77 -58.44
CA ASP A 116 -5.63 -17.87 -59.43
C ASP A 116 -4.84 -17.45 -60.69
N THR A 117 -4.45 -16.17 -60.80
CA THR A 117 -3.65 -15.71 -61.93
C THR A 117 -2.21 -16.28 -61.89
N PRO A 118 -1.54 -16.43 -63.07
CA PRO A 118 -0.17 -16.89 -63.09
C PRO A 118 0.74 -15.95 -62.31
N SER A 119 1.47 -16.49 -61.32
CA SER A 119 2.45 -15.71 -60.56
C SER A 119 3.75 -15.49 -61.33
N ASP A 120 4.39 -14.37 -61.06
CA ASP A 120 5.72 -14.03 -61.54
C ASP A 120 6.83 -14.83 -60.77
N PRO A 121 8.13 -14.66 -61.10
CA PRO A 121 9.21 -15.31 -60.37
C PRO A 121 9.36 -14.92 -58.89
N THR A 122 8.72 -13.83 -58.45
CA THR A 122 8.67 -13.38 -57.05
C THR A 122 7.44 -13.91 -56.30
N GLY A 123 6.58 -14.66 -56.99
CA GLY A 123 5.37 -15.26 -56.43
C GLY A 123 4.19 -14.30 -56.37
N GLU A 124 4.25 -13.21 -57.12
CA GLU A 124 3.21 -12.19 -57.21
C GLU A 124 2.21 -12.56 -58.33
N PRO A 125 0.91 -12.75 -58.03
CA PRO A 125 -0.11 -12.96 -59.05
C PRO A 125 -0.22 -11.76 -59.99
N ALA A 126 -0.40 -12.02 -61.29
CA ALA A 126 -0.46 -10.97 -62.31
C ALA A 126 -1.55 -9.91 -62.11
N GLY A 127 -2.54 -10.15 -61.24
CA GLY A 127 -3.59 -9.18 -60.91
C GLY A 127 -3.48 -8.53 -59.52
N GLU A 128 -2.39 -8.78 -58.77
CA GLU A 128 -2.23 -8.23 -57.41
C GLU A 128 -2.16 -6.70 -57.41
N ASP A 129 -1.46 -6.09 -58.37
CA ASP A 129 -1.42 -4.63 -58.53
C ASP A 129 -2.83 -4.02 -58.74
N ASP A 130 -3.64 -4.61 -59.63
CA ASP A 130 -5.01 -4.14 -59.88
C ASP A 130 -5.92 -4.30 -58.64
N PHE A 131 -5.64 -5.31 -57.81
CA PHE A 131 -6.33 -5.51 -56.53
C PHE A 131 -5.93 -4.45 -55.51
N ILE A 132 -4.62 -4.17 -55.37
CA ILE A 132 -4.09 -3.09 -54.51
C ILE A 132 -4.64 -1.73 -54.93
N ASP A 133 -4.63 -1.42 -56.23
CA ASP A 133 -5.18 -0.18 -56.78
C ASP A 133 -6.68 -0.04 -56.49
N SER A 134 -7.43 -1.13 -56.60
CA SER A 134 -8.86 -1.14 -56.26
C SER A 134 -9.11 -0.88 -54.78
N LEU A 135 -8.30 -1.46 -53.89
CA LEU A 135 -8.37 -1.15 -52.46
C LEU A 135 -7.99 0.31 -52.17
N PHE A 136 -6.95 0.81 -52.83
CA PHE A 136 -6.49 2.19 -52.70
C PHE A 136 -7.57 3.16 -53.15
N ASP A 137 -8.17 2.95 -54.31
CA ASP A 137 -9.25 3.78 -54.85
C ASP A 137 -10.46 3.82 -53.92
N ARG A 138 -10.86 2.67 -53.36
CA ARG A 138 -11.96 2.59 -52.39
C ARG A 138 -11.62 3.29 -51.08
N GLY A 139 -10.42 3.05 -50.54
CA GLY A 139 -9.92 3.73 -49.34
C GLY A 139 -9.84 5.24 -49.50
N ASN A 140 -9.35 5.72 -50.65
CA ASN A 140 -9.26 7.13 -50.99
C ASN A 140 -10.66 7.78 -51.07
N GLN A 141 -11.62 7.10 -51.70
CA GLN A 141 -13.00 7.57 -51.77
C GLN A 141 -13.64 7.70 -50.38
N ILE A 142 -13.36 6.76 -49.47
CA ILE A 142 -13.83 6.84 -48.07
C ILE A 142 -13.16 8.02 -47.35
N GLU A 143 -11.83 8.10 -47.40
CA GLU A 143 -11.02 9.12 -46.70
C GLU A 143 -11.44 10.55 -47.06
N TYR A 144 -11.77 10.79 -48.33
CA TYR A 144 -12.15 12.11 -48.84
C TYR A 144 -13.66 12.31 -49.04
N SER A 145 -14.51 11.39 -48.59
CA SER A 145 -15.96 11.52 -48.68
C SER A 145 -16.53 12.58 -47.74
N GLU A 146 -17.55 13.31 -48.19
CA GLU A 146 -18.37 14.17 -47.33
C GLU A 146 -19.61 13.41 -46.82
N PRO A 147 -20.19 13.77 -45.65
CA PRO A 147 -21.41 13.12 -45.15
C PRO A 147 -22.63 13.16 -46.09
N ALA A 148 -22.60 14.03 -47.11
CA ALA A 148 -23.62 14.13 -48.14
C ALA A 148 -23.52 13.02 -49.20
N ASP A 149 -22.36 12.35 -49.31
CA ASP A 149 -22.09 11.29 -50.28
C ASP A 149 -22.70 9.94 -49.86
N GLY A 150 -23.15 9.81 -48.61
CA GLY A 150 -23.93 8.67 -48.14
C GLY A 150 -23.14 7.35 -48.00
N ILE A 151 -21.81 7.40 -48.03
CA ILE A 151 -20.92 6.25 -47.87
C ILE A 151 -20.91 5.80 -46.40
N ASP A 152 -21.18 4.52 -46.15
CA ASP A 152 -20.98 3.89 -44.85
C ASP A 152 -19.52 3.43 -44.74
N ALA A 153 -18.66 4.35 -44.30
CA ALA A 153 -17.22 4.13 -44.21
C ALA A 153 -16.86 2.86 -43.41
N ALA A 154 -17.60 2.55 -42.35
CA ALA A 154 -17.32 1.38 -41.52
C ALA A 154 -17.66 0.07 -42.25
N ALA A 155 -18.81 0.02 -42.93
CA ALA A 155 -19.19 -1.15 -43.72
C ALA A 155 -18.21 -1.40 -44.87
N GLU A 156 -17.73 -0.34 -45.53
CA GLU A 156 -16.78 -0.44 -46.64
C GLU A 156 -15.37 -0.81 -46.19
N THR A 157 -14.89 -0.31 -45.05
CA THR A 157 -13.63 -0.78 -44.45
C THR A 157 -13.68 -2.27 -44.11
N GLU A 158 -14.80 -2.76 -43.56
CA GLU A 158 -14.98 -4.19 -43.30
C GLU A 158 -15.07 -5.01 -44.59
N ALA A 159 -15.70 -4.49 -45.64
CA ALA A 159 -15.73 -5.15 -46.95
C ALA A 159 -14.32 -5.28 -47.54
N MET A 160 -13.52 -4.21 -47.54
CA MET A 160 -12.11 -4.27 -47.97
C MET A 160 -11.29 -5.26 -47.12
N LYS A 161 -11.53 -5.31 -45.81
CA LYS A 161 -10.86 -6.27 -44.92
C LYS A 161 -11.21 -7.70 -45.31
N GLN A 162 -12.49 -7.97 -45.60
CA GLN A 162 -12.94 -9.28 -46.06
C GLN A 162 -12.31 -9.66 -47.41
N ASP A 163 -12.23 -8.72 -48.36
CA ASP A 163 -11.61 -8.96 -49.66
C ASP A 163 -10.12 -9.34 -49.52
N VAL A 164 -9.38 -8.65 -48.64
CA VAL A 164 -7.98 -8.98 -48.33
C VAL A 164 -7.88 -10.36 -47.68
N ALA A 165 -8.78 -10.70 -46.75
CA ALA A 165 -8.80 -12.01 -46.11
C ALA A 165 -9.09 -13.14 -47.13
N GLU A 166 -10.03 -12.92 -48.05
CA GLU A 166 -10.37 -13.86 -49.12
C GLU A 166 -9.20 -14.02 -50.10
N TYR A 167 -8.54 -12.92 -50.46
CA TYR A 167 -7.34 -12.94 -51.31
C TYR A 167 -6.22 -13.79 -50.68
N LEU A 168 -5.87 -13.50 -49.42
CA LEU A 168 -4.85 -14.24 -48.68
C LEU A 168 -5.22 -15.72 -48.50
N ALA A 169 -6.51 -16.04 -48.31
CA ALA A 169 -6.98 -17.40 -48.18
C ALA A 169 -6.93 -18.19 -49.50
N ALA A 170 -7.17 -17.53 -50.64
CA ALA A 170 -7.15 -18.14 -51.96
C ALA A 170 -5.72 -18.47 -52.44
N LEU A 171 -4.71 -17.74 -51.95
CA LEU A 171 -3.31 -18.02 -52.26
C LEU A 171 -2.84 -19.37 -51.67
N PRO A 172 -1.88 -20.06 -52.35
CA PRO A 172 -1.15 -21.20 -51.78
C PRO A 172 -0.54 -20.83 -50.43
N SER A 173 -0.52 -21.77 -49.48
CA SER A 173 -0.02 -21.52 -48.11
C SER A 173 1.37 -20.90 -48.07
N GLU A 174 2.28 -21.35 -48.94
CA GLU A 174 3.64 -20.83 -49.03
C GLU A 174 3.75 -19.39 -49.57
N ALA A 175 2.71 -18.87 -50.24
CA ALA A 175 2.71 -17.53 -50.85
C ALA A 175 2.06 -16.45 -49.97
N ARG A 176 1.29 -16.85 -48.94
CA ARG A 176 0.46 -15.93 -48.15
C ARG A 176 1.27 -14.90 -47.38
N GLN A 177 2.35 -15.31 -46.74
CA GLN A 177 3.22 -14.42 -45.96
C GLN A 177 3.90 -13.37 -46.85
N ALA A 178 4.34 -13.76 -48.05
CA ALA A 178 4.93 -12.83 -49.01
C ALA A 178 3.90 -11.81 -49.53
N ALA A 179 2.68 -12.25 -49.80
CA ALA A 179 1.58 -11.37 -50.20
C ALA A 179 1.17 -10.41 -49.07
N ALA A 180 1.10 -10.89 -47.82
CA ALA A 180 0.83 -10.06 -46.64
C ALA A 180 1.88 -8.94 -46.47
N LEU A 181 3.16 -9.25 -46.68
CA LEU A 181 4.23 -8.24 -46.65
C LEU A 181 4.08 -7.21 -47.78
N ARG A 182 3.80 -7.64 -49.02
CA ARG A 182 3.60 -6.71 -50.15
C ARG A 182 2.42 -5.77 -49.92
N LEU A 183 1.27 -6.31 -49.47
CA LEU A 183 0.10 -5.52 -49.11
C LEU A 183 0.38 -4.52 -47.99
N SER A 184 1.11 -4.96 -46.94
CA SER A 184 1.44 -4.10 -45.79
C SER A 184 2.46 -3.01 -46.13
N GLN A 185 3.29 -3.22 -47.16
CA GLN A 185 4.31 -2.28 -47.63
C GLN A 185 3.80 -1.30 -48.69
N ALA A 186 2.61 -1.50 -49.23
CA ALA A 186 2.02 -0.57 -50.18
C ALA A 186 1.78 0.81 -49.54
N ASP A 187 1.85 1.86 -50.35
CA ASP A 187 1.68 3.24 -49.87
C ASP A 187 0.19 3.56 -49.67
N TRP A 188 -0.27 3.51 -48.42
CA TRP A 188 -1.65 3.81 -48.04
C TRP A 188 -1.87 5.25 -47.54
N VAL A 189 -0.91 6.17 -47.70
CA VAL A 189 -0.96 7.52 -47.09
C VAL A 189 -2.24 8.28 -47.46
N ASP A 190 -2.69 8.18 -48.70
CA ASP A 190 -3.92 8.83 -49.19
C ASP A 190 -5.15 7.89 -49.21
N ALA A 191 -5.04 6.71 -48.58
CA ALA A 191 -6.07 5.68 -48.52
C ALA A 191 -6.08 4.97 -47.15
N GLY A 192 -6.03 5.75 -46.06
CA GLY A 192 -5.95 5.27 -44.67
C GLY A 192 -6.94 4.13 -44.30
N PRO A 193 -8.23 4.18 -44.72
CA PRO A 193 -9.18 3.10 -44.46
C PRO A 193 -8.79 1.76 -45.10
N ALA A 194 -8.14 1.78 -46.27
CA ALA A 194 -7.63 0.56 -46.91
C ALA A 194 -6.40 0.01 -46.18
N GLY A 195 -5.48 0.88 -45.76
CA GLY A 195 -4.32 0.47 -44.94
C GLY A 195 -4.72 -0.17 -43.61
N MET A 196 -5.77 0.36 -42.94
CA MET A 196 -6.36 -0.27 -41.76
C MET A 196 -6.97 -1.65 -42.06
N ALA A 197 -7.72 -1.77 -43.15
CA ALA A 197 -8.34 -3.03 -43.56
C ALA A 197 -7.28 -4.11 -43.85
N VAL A 198 -6.21 -3.76 -44.58
CA VAL A 198 -5.07 -4.64 -44.85
C VAL A 198 -4.40 -5.09 -43.56
N SER A 199 -4.06 -4.15 -42.67
CA SER A 199 -3.39 -4.47 -41.40
C SER A 199 -4.21 -5.43 -40.55
N GLN A 200 -5.53 -5.20 -40.43
CA GLN A 200 -6.41 -6.08 -39.65
C GLN A 200 -6.61 -7.45 -40.30
N ALA A 201 -6.70 -7.52 -41.63
CA ALA A 201 -6.85 -8.79 -42.35
C ALA A 201 -5.58 -9.66 -42.24
N VAL A 202 -4.40 -9.05 -42.30
CA VAL A 202 -3.11 -9.73 -42.11
C VAL A 202 -3.00 -10.29 -40.68
N GLU A 203 -3.36 -9.48 -39.67
CA GLU A 203 -3.40 -9.91 -38.27
C GLU A 203 -4.39 -11.06 -38.03
N ASP A 204 -5.62 -10.95 -38.55
CA ASP A 204 -6.66 -12.00 -38.43
C ASP A 204 -6.25 -13.31 -39.11
N ALA A 205 -5.41 -13.24 -40.15
CA ALA A 205 -4.85 -14.41 -40.84
C ALA A 205 -3.67 -15.06 -40.10
N GLY A 206 -3.17 -14.45 -39.03
CA GLY A 206 -1.98 -14.90 -38.30
C GLY A 206 -0.69 -14.78 -39.12
N LEU A 207 -0.61 -13.76 -39.99
CA LEU A 207 0.55 -13.46 -40.83
C LEU A 207 1.26 -12.21 -40.32
N GLU A 208 2.56 -12.09 -40.61
CA GLU A 208 3.36 -10.94 -40.17
C GLU A 208 3.32 -9.80 -41.20
N SER A 209 3.20 -8.56 -40.74
CA SER A 209 3.29 -7.36 -41.60
C SER A 209 4.71 -6.79 -41.70
N ASP A 210 5.59 -7.17 -40.78
CA ASP A 210 6.99 -6.74 -40.73
C ASP A 210 7.93 -7.81 -41.32
N PRO A 211 8.84 -7.45 -42.26
CA PRO A 211 9.76 -8.41 -42.87
C PRO A 211 10.72 -9.09 -41.90
N VAL A 212 11.16 -8.38 -40.84
CA VAL A 212 12.06 -8.94 -39.83
C VAL A 212 11.30 -9.92 -38.95
N GLU A 213 10.05 -9.62 -38.56
CA GLU A 213 9.19 -10.56 -37.82
C GLU A 213 8.86 -11.80 -38.64
N ALA A 214 8.46 -11.63 -39.91
CA ALA A 214 8.18 -12.74 -40.81
C ALA A 214 9.40 -13.66 -40.96
N PHE A 215 10.58 -13.07 -41.17
CA PHE A 215 11.83 -13.82 -41.30
C PHE A 215 12.23 -14.47 -39.97
N ALA A 216 12.04 -13.80 -38.84
CA ALA A 216 12.31 -14.36 -37.52
C ALA A 216 11.44 -15.58 -37.22
N SER A 217 10.15 -15.54 -37.57
CA SER A 217 9.24 -16.67 -37.40
C SER A 217 9.66 -17.88 -38.25
N GLU A 218 10.01 -17.65 -39.53
CA GLU A 218 10.51 -18.73 -40.39
C GLU A 218 11.81 -19.33 -39.82
N LEU A 219 12.73 -18.45 -39.40
CA LEU A 219 13.99 -18.83 -38.81
C LEU A 219 13.79 -19.66 -37.53
N TYR A 220 12.80 -19.29 -36.71
CA TYR A 220 12.43 -20.01 -35.49
C TYR A 220 11.88 -21.40 -35.82
N ASP A 221 10.91 -21.50 -36.72
CA ASP A 221 10.32 -22.80 -37.10
C ASP A 221 11.37 -23.76 -37.65
N ARG A 222 12.29 -23.24 -38.49
CA ARG A 222 13.39 -24.04 -39.05
C ARG A 222 14.42 -24.42 -37.99
N GLY A 223 14.77 -23.50 -37.10
CA GLY A 223 15.66 -23.74 -35.97
C GLY A 223 15.08 -24.78 -35.00
N ASN A 224 13.79 -24.68 -34.68
CA ASN A 224 13.05 -25.61 -33.82
C ASN A 224 12.96 -27.01 -34.44
N ALA A 225 12.60 -27.09 -35.72
CA ALA A 225 12.56 -28.37 -36.44
C ALA A 225 13.94 -29.05 -36.48
N LEU A 226 15.02 -28.26 -36.51
CA LEU A 226 16.40 -28.75 -36.47
C LEU A 226 16.81 -29.19 -35.06
N GLU A 227 16.46 -28.43 -34.02
CA GLU A 227 16.75 -28.75 -32.61
C GLU A 227 16.08 -30.06 -32.18
N TYR A 228 14.82 -30.24 -32.58
CA TYR A 228 14.00 -31.39 -32.21
C TYR A 228 13.93 -32.49 -33.29
N ALA A 229 14.84 -32.47 -34.26
CA ALA A 229 14.91 -33.50 -35.29
C ALA A 229 15.10 -34.91 -34.68
N ASP A 230 14.38 -35.90 -35.21
CA ASP A 230 14.46 -37.29 -34.74
C ASP A 230 15.93 -37.79 -34.78
N PRO A 231 16.48 -38.33 -33.68
CA PRO A 231 17.85 -38.87 -33.64
C PRO A 231 18.15 -39.96 -34.69
N SER A 232 17.11 -40.56 -35.27
CA SER A 232 17.21 -41.55 -36.35
C SER A 232 17.28 -40.93 -37.76
N ALA A 233 16.93 -39.66 -37.91
CA ALA A 233 17.13 -38.90 -39.13
C ALA A 233 18.63 -38.54 -39.26
N ALA A 234 19.22 -38.79 -40.44
CA ALA A 234 20.60 -38.42 -40.73
C ALA A 234 20.72 -36.92 -41.03
N VAL A 235 20.37 -36.07 -40.06
CA VAL A 235 20.46 -34.62 -40.18
C VAL A 235 21.87 -34.17 -39.81
N ASP A 236 22.50 -33.41 -40.70
CA ASP A 236 23.81 -32.80 -40.48
C ASP A 236 23.59 -31.39 -39.92
N HIS A 237 23.45 -31.29 -38.59
CA HIS A 237 23.15 -30.03 -37.91
C HIS A 237 24.14 -28.91 -38.27
N SER A 238 25.43 -29.23 -38.41
CA SER A 238 26.42 -28.22 -38.79
C SER A 238 26.16 -27.65 -40.18
N ARG A 239 25.81 -28.50 -41.15
CA ARG A 239 25.50 -28.05 -42.51
C ARG A 239 24.22 -27.22 -42.55
N GLU A 240 23.19 -27.64 -41.81
CA GLU A 240 21.91 -26.94 -41.77
C GLU A 240 22.01 -25.59 -41.05
N THR A 241 22.74 -25.49 -39.94
CA THR A 241 23.03 -24.20 -39.28
C THR A 241 23.78 -23.24 -40.20
N THR A 242 24.77 -23.72 -40.97
CA THR A 242 25.46 -22.88 -41.97
C THR A 242 24.52 -22.43 -43.10
N ALA A 243 23.55 -23.25 -43.48
CA ALA A 243 22.54 -22.84 -44.45
C ALA A 243 21.65 -21.73 -43.89
N LEU A 244 21.18 -21.87 -42.64
CA LEU A 244 20.44 -20.81 -41.94
C LEU A 244 21.24 -19.51 -41.86
N ALA A 245 22.54 -19.57 -41.56
CA ALA A 245 23.40 -18.39 -41.52
C ALA A 245 23.48 -17.70 -42.89
N SER A 246 23.61 -18.47 -43.97
CA SER A 246 23.60 -17.95 -45.35
C SER A 246 22.26 -17.32 -45.73
N ASP A 247 21.15 -17.85 -45.22
CA ASP A 247 19.82 -17.28 -45.44
C ASP A 247 19.68 -15.94 -44.71
N ILE A 248 20.17 -15.84 -43.47
CA ILE A 248 20.24 -14.58 -42.71
C ILE A 248 21.09 -13.55 -43.46
N GLU A 249 22.27 -13.92 -43.96
CA GLU A 249 23.11 -13.02 -44.78
C GLU A 249 22.37 -12.50 -46.03
N THR A 250 21.61 -13.39 -46.68
CA THR A 250 20.82 -13.03 -47.87
C THR A 250 19.69 -12.07 -47.50
N PHE A 251 18.99 -12.32 -46.41
CA PHE A 251 17.96 -11.43 -45.86
C PHE A 251 18.54 -10.05 -45.51
N LEU A 252 19.67 -9.98 -44.81
CA LEU A 252 20.30 -8.69 -44.49
C LEU A 252 20.69 -7.90 -45.74
N GLN A 253 21.01 -8.56 -46.86
CA GLN A 253 21.32 -7.89 -48.12
C GLN A 253 20.09 -7.25 -48.78
N THR A 254 18.87 -7.68 -48.44
CA THR A 254 17.64 -7.02 -48.91
C THR A 254 17.35 -5.73 -48.16
N LEU A 255 17.94 -5.55 -46.96
CA LEU A 255 17.78 -4.35 -46.15
C LEU A 255 18.79 -3.23 -46.51
N PRO A 256 18.42 -1.95 -46.31
CA PRO A 256 19.33 -0.82 -46.37
C PRO A 256 20.57 -1.03 -45.49
N GLU A 257 21.75 -0.61 -45.96
CA GLU A 257 23.02 -0.87 -45.26
C GLU A 257 23.05 -0.34 -43.82
N ASN A 258 22.38 0.79 -43.56
CA ASN A 258 22.27 1.40 -42.23
C ASN A 258 21.34 0.66 -41.27
N GLU A 259 20.50 -0.26 -41.76
CA GLU A 259 19.51 -1.00 -40.95
C GLU A 259 19.98 -2.43 -40.61
N ARG A 260 20.98 -2.96 -41.34
CA ARG A 260 21.42 -4.36 -41.21
C ARG A 260 21.88 -4.74 -39.82
N ALA A 261 22.64 -3.85 -39.16
CA ALA A 261 23.16 -4.12 -37.82
C ALA A 261 22.03 -4.19 -36.78
N GLU A 262 21.07 -3.27 -36.87
CA GLU A 262 19.90 -3.24 -36.00
C GLU A 262 18.98 -4.44 -36.25
N ALA A 263 18.71 -4.77 -37.52
CA ALA A 263 17.91 -5.92 -37.88
C ALA A 263 18.53 -7.23 -37.36
N LEU A 264 19.85 -7.41 -37.52
CA LEU A 264 20.54 -8.60 -37.03
C LEU A 264 20.56 -8.65 -35.49
N GLN A 265 20.74 -7.52 -34.82
CA GLN A 265 20.64 -7.45 -33.36
C GLN A 265 19.24 -7.79 -32.88
N ASN A 266 18.20 -7.27 -33.55
CA ASN A 266 16.81 -7.60 -33.22
C ASN A 266 16.58 -9.10 -33.36
N LEU A 267 17.07 -9.74 -34.43
CA LEU A 267 16.99 -11.20 -34.54
C LEU A 267 17.66 -11.87 -33.34
N TYR A 268 18.87 -11.44 -32.97
CA TYR A 268 19.58 -12.01 -31.82
C TYR A 268 18.85 -11.82 -30.48
N ASP A 269 18.16 -10.70 -30.30
CA ASP A 269 17.45 -10.35 -29.06
C ASP A 269 16.20 -11.19 -28.75
N ARG A 270 15.75 -12.01 -29.70
CA ARG A 270 14.58 -12.88 -29.52
C ARG A 270 14.91 -14.11 -28.67
N ASP A 271 13.88 -14.73 -28.11
CA ASP A 271 14.00 -15.99 -27.36
C ASP A 271 14.15 -17.17 -28.34
N TRP A 272 15.36 -17.72 -28.39
CA TRP A 272 15.72 -18.88 -29.21
C TRP A 272 15.84 -20.18 -28.42
N ARG A 273 15.33 -20.25 -27.18
CA ARG A 273 15.51 -21.41 -26.28
C ARG A 273 15.08 -22.74 -26.90
N ASP A 274 14.05 -22.72 -27.73
CA ASP A 274 13.53 -23.89 -28.46
C ASP A 274 14.01 -23.96 -29.92
N ALA A 275 14.95 -23.10 -30.31
CA ALA A 275 15.48 -22.97 -31.66
C ALA A 275 16.99 -22.62 -31.64
N GLY A 276 17.76 -23.24 -30.73
CA GLY A 276 19.20 -22.99 -30.57
C GLY A 276 20.04 -23.01 -31.87
N PRO A 277 19.74 -23.85 -32.88
CA PRO A 277 20.45 -23.80 -34.16
C PRO A 277 20.26 -22.50 -34.94
N ALA A 278 19.14 -21.79 -34.75
CA ALA A 278 18.91 -20.46 -35.31
C ALA A 278 19.75 -19.40 -34.60
N GLU A 279 19.87 -19.45 -33.28
CA GLU A 279 20.76 -18.57 -32.50
C GLU A 279 22.21 -18.68 -32.99
N LEU A 280 22.72 -19.91 -33.11
CA LEU A 280 24.07 -20.17 -33.65
C LEU A 280 24.23 -19.68 -35.10
N ALA A 281 23.16 -19.73 -35.90
CA ALA A 281 23.17 -19.22 -37.27
C ALA A 281 23.25 -17.68 -37.29
N ILE A 282 22.54 -17.00 -36.39
CA ILE A 282 22.61 -15.54 -36.21
C ILE A 282 24.03 -15.11 -35.83
N GLU A 283 24.66 -15.79 -34.89
CA GLU A 283 26.05 -15.53 -34.49
C GLU A 283 27.05 -15.74 -35.63
N GLN A 284 26.85 -16.79 -36.44
CA GLN A 284 27.67 -17.06 -37.64
C GLN A 284 27.49 -15.96 -38.70
N ALA A 285 26.25 -15.55 -38.96
CA ALA A 285 25.93 -14.50 -39.93
C ALA A 285 26.50 -13.14 -39.50
N ALA A 286 26.47 -12.83 -38.20
CA ALA A 286 27.08 -11.63 -37.63
C ALA A 286 28.60 -11.62 -37.86
N THR A 287 29.27 -12.74 -37.57
CA THR A 287 30.71 -12.90 -37.81
C THR A 287 31.06 -12.74 -39.28
N ALA A 288 30.29 -13.35 -40.19
CA ALA A 288 30.51 -13.27 -41.63
C ALA A 288 30.28 -11.86 -42.19
N SER A 289 29.29 -11.16 -41.66
CA SER A 289 28.91 -9.79 -42.05
C SER A 289 29.78 -8.71 -41.40
N GLY A 290 30.62 -9.07 -40.42
CA GLY A 290 31.43 -8.11 -39.65
C GLY A 290 30.60 -7.19 -38.74
N ILE A 291 29.43 -7.66 -38.31
CA ILE A 291 28.54 -6.96 -37.38
C ILE A 291 28.83 -7.49 -35.97
N GLU A 292 29.16 -6.60 -35.04
CA GLU A 292 29.37 -6.97 -33.63
C GLU A 292 28.02 -6.98 -32.91
N LEU A 293 27.60 -8.17 -32.47
CA LEU A 293 26.39 -8.33 -31.67
C LEU A 293 26.67 -7.92 -30.23
N LYS A 294 25.79 -7.09 -29.67
CA LYS A 294 25.76 -6.82 -28.23
C LYS A 294 25.14 -8.03 -27.54
N LYS A 295 25.70 -8.39 -26.37
CA LYS A 295 25.16 -9.43 -25.50
C LYS A 295 23.70 -9.13 -25.16
N THR A 296 22.86 -10.15 -25.12
CA THR A 296 21.42 -10.03 -24.94
C THR A 296 20.95 -11.02 -23.87
N GLY A 297 19.86 -10.68 -23.18
CA GLY A 297 19.15 -11.60 -22.30
C GLY A 297 18.04 -12.37 -23.01
N HIS A 298 17.87 -12.14 -24.32
CA HIS A 298 16.83 -12.73 -25.16
C HIS A 298 15.39 -12.38 -24.71
N ASN A 299 15.21 -11.18 -24.13
CA ASN A 299 13.92 -10.70 -23.63
C ASN A 299 13.00 -10.14 -24.74
N GLY A 300 13.43 -10.25 -26.00
CA GLY A 300 12.77 -9.66 -27.15
C GLY A 300 13.36 -8.30 -27.53
N PRO A 301 13.26 -7.90 -28.82
CA PRO A 301 13.96 -6.73 -29.35
C PRO A 301 13.61 -5.41 -28.64
N ALA A 302 12.34 -5.21 -28.29
CA ALA A 302 11.87 -3.99 -27.68
C ALA A 302 12.44 -3.79 -26.26
N VAL A 303 12.41 -4.84 -25.43
CA VAL A 303 12.94 -4.81 -24.06
C VAL A 303 14.46 -4.65 -24.09
N GLU A 304 15.15 -5.41 -24.94
CA GLU A 304 16.61 -5.34 -25.09
C GLU A 304 17.08 -3.97 -25.62
N ALA A 305 16.33 -3.34 -26.53
CA ALA A 305 16.60 -1.99 -26.98
C ALA A 305 16.50 -0.97 -25.82
N GLN A 306 15.49 -1.11 -24.94
CA GLN A 306 15.35 -0.27 -23.75
C GLN A 306 16.49 -0.49 -22.76
N ILE A 307 16.88 -1.75 -22.50
CA ILE A 307 18.02 -2.08 -21.64
C ILE A 307 19.30 -1.42 -22.15
N ARG A 308 19.59 -1.57 -23.44
CA ARG A 308 20.76 -0.95 -24.06
C ARG A 308 20.70 0.57 -23.98
N SER A 309 19.53 1.18 -24.19
CA SER A 309 19.37 2.62 -24.05
C SER A 309 19.67 3.09 -22.62
N ILE A 310 19.17 2.38 -21.60
CA ILE A 310 19.43 2.67 -20.19
C ILE A 310 20.93 2.62 -19.90
N VAL A 311 21.60 1.53 -20.28
CA VAL A 311 23.05 1.35 -20.07
C VAL A 311 23.87 2.38 -20.84
N ASP A 312 23.57 2.61 -22.11
CA ASP A 312 24.33 3.54 -22.96
C ASP A 312 24.14 5.00 -22.49
N ASN A 313 22.95 5.38 -22.04
CA ASN A 313 22.70 6.68 -21.43
C ASN A 313 23.44 6.85 -20.09
N ALA A 314 23.45 5.81 -19.25
CA ALA A 314 24.21 5.81 -18.00
C ALA A 314 25.70 6.00 -18.26
N LYS A 315 26.30 5.26 -19.20
CA LYS A 315 27.70 5.42 -19.62
C LYS A 315 27.99 6.82 -20.18
N ALA A 316 27.03 7.43 -20.88
CA ALA A 316 27.19 8.77 -21.45
C ALA A 316 26.99 9.92 -20.44
N SER A 317 26.39 9.64 -19.27
CA SER A 317 26.02 10.65 -18.28
C SER A 317 27.21 11.33 -17.60
N SER A 318 28.31 10.58 -17.38
CA SER A 318 29.49 11.05 -16.65
C SER A 318 30.73 10.26 -17.08
N SER A 319 31.92 10.81 -16.81
CA SER A 319 33.18 10.06 -16.88
C SER A 319 33.56 9.36 -15.57
N ASP A 320 32.77 9.57 -14.52
CA ASP A 320 32.94 8.99 -13.18
C ASP A 320 32.01 7.77 -13.06
N GLU A 321 32.58 6.60 -12.77
CA GLU A 321 31.87 5.31 -12.76
C GLU A 321 30.80 5.25 -11.66
N GLN A 322 31.05 5.85 -10.49
CA GLN A 322 30.03 5.95 -9.44
C GLN A 322 28.82 6.75 -9.94
N ALA A 323 29.04 7.89 -10.60
CA ALA A 323 27.96 8.67 -11.20
C ALA A 323 27.24 7.92 -12.35
N GLN A 324 27.97 7.14 -13.16
CA GLN A 324 27.35 6.29 -14.19
C GLN A 324 26.43 5.23 -13.56
N PHE A 325 26.87 4.56 -12.49
CA PHE A 325 26.04 3.58 -11.80
C PHE A 325 24.80 4.21 -11.16
N HIS A 326 24.91 5.41 -10.58
CA HIS A 326 23.75 6.14 -10.05
C HIS A 326 22.75 6.54 -11.14
N ALA A 327 23.21 6.96 -12.33
CA ALA A 327 22.32 7.24 -13.47
C ALA A 327 21.62 5.96 -13.98
N PHE A 328 22.32 4.82 -13.94
CA PHE A 328 21.74 3.52 -14.23
C PHE A 328 20.68 3.13 -13.18
N ALA A 329 20.98 3.30 -11.89
CA ALA A 329 20.06 3.01 -10.79
C ALA A 329 18.80 3.89 -10.82
N GLU A 330 18.92 5.17 -11.15
CA GLU A 330 17.78 6.07 -11.36
C GLU A 330 16.89 5.59 -12.52
N SER A 331 17.50 5.15 -13.62
CA SER A 331 16.76 4.60 -14.76
C SER A 331 16.09 3.28 -14.43
N TYR A 332 16.76 2.41 -13.66
CA TYR A 332 16.19 1.17 -13.13
C TYR A 332 14.95 1.44 -12.26
N GLY A 333 15.03 2.39 -11.32
CA GLY A 333 13.90 2.74 -10.44
C GLY A 333 12.68 3.29 -11.18
N ASN A 334 12.87 3.88 -12.37
CA ASN A 334 11.80 4.42 -13.21
C ASN A 334 11.31 3.45 -14.30
N ALA A 335 11.95 2.29 -14.48
CA ALA A 335 11.60 1.32 -15.51
C ALA A 335 10.33 0.52 -15.14
N SER A 336 9.70 -0.12 -16.13
CA SER A 336 8.60 -1.06 -15.87
C SER A 336 9.13 -2.30 -15.12
N PRO A 337 8.28 -3.04 -14.38
CA PRO A 337 8.71 -4.26 -13.67
C PRO A 337 9.36 -5.31 -14.58
N GLU A 338 8.87 -5.43 -15.82
CA GLU A 338 9.45 -6.31 -16.85
C GLU A 338 10.89 -5.92 -17.21
N VAL A 339 11.12 -4.62 -17.43
CA VAL A 339 12.46 -4.10 -17.75
C VAL A 339 13.39 -4.17 -16.53
N GLN A 340 12.88 -3.90 -15.32
CA GLN A 340 13.65 -4.07 -14.09
C GLN A 340 14.16 -5.50 -13.94
N GLN A 341 13.28 -6.49 -14.11
CA GLN A 341 13.67 -7.90 -14.06
C GLN A 341 14.71 -8.24 -15.13
N ALA A 342 14.53 -7.73 -16.35
CA ALA A 342 15.45 -7.98 -17.45
C ALA A 342 16.81 -7.28 -17.28
N LEU A 343 16.86 -6.12 -16.60
CA LEU A 343 18.11 -5.41 -16.27
C LEU A 343 18.98 -6.17 -15.26
N LEU A 344 18.37 -6.96 -14.37
CA LEU A 344 19.10 -7.82 -13.42
C LEU A 344 19.45 -9.19 -14.02
N ALA A 345 18.85 -9.56 -15.15
CA ALA A 345 19.16 -10.80 -15.84
C ALA A 345 20.52 -10.74 -16.56
N THR A 346 21.04 -11.91 -16.92
CA THR A 346 22.27 -12.01 -17.73
C THR A 346 22.07 -11.35 -19.09
N GLY A 347 22.93 -10.41 -19.47
CA GLY A 347 22.81 -9.67 -20.71
C GLY A 347 23.73 -8.44 -20.75
N TYR A 348 23.36 -7.43 -21.53
CA TYR A 348 24.13 -6.19 -21.65
C TYR A 348 24.21 -5.40 -20.33
N ALA A 349 23.13 -5.37 -19.55
CA ALA A 349 23.10 -4.71 -18.25
C ALA A 349 23.97 -5.42 -17.21
N SER A 350 23.95 -6.76 -17.16
CA SER A 350 24.84 -7.51 -16.25
C SER A 350 26.32 -7.26 -16.53
N ASP A 351 26.72 -7.08 -17.80
CA ASP A 351 28.11 -6.74 -18.15
C ASP A 351 28.47 -5.33 -17.66
N PHE A 352 27.52 -4.40 -17.71
CA PHE A 352 27.69 -3.06 -17.14
C PHE A 352 27.83 -3.14 -15.61
N ILE A 353 26.95 -3.86 -14.91
CA ILE A 353 27.06 -4.08 -13.45
C ILE A 353 28.41 -4.73 -13.10
N GLY A 354 28.85 -5.73 -13.88
CA GLY A 354 30.17 -6.34 -13.72
C GLY A 354 31.30 -5.32 -13.86
N SER A 355 31.25 -4.43 -14.84
CA SER A 355 32.27 -3.38 -14.98
C SER A 355 32.27 -2.36 -13.82
N MET A 356 31.11 -2.12 -13.22
CA MET A 356 30.97 -1.26 -12.04
C MET A 356 31.52 -1.95 -10.78
N ALA A 357 31.34 -3.27 -10.66
CA ALA A 357 31.96 -4.08 -9.63
C ALA A 357 33.50 -4.17 -9.78
N ASP A 358 33.99 -4.30 -11.01
CA ASP A 358 35.43 -4.24 -11.34
C ASP A 358 36.03 -2.89 -10.95
N TYR A 359 35.31 -1.78 -11.20
CA TYR A 359 35.73 -0.45 -10.74
C TYR A 359 35.78 -0.35 -9.21
N ALA A 360 34.74 -0.84 -8.53
CA ALA A 360 34.67 -0.78 -7.08
C ALA A 360 35.79 -1.61 -6.42
N THR A 361 36.16 -2.73 -7.04
CA THR A 361 37.21 -3.65 -6.57
C THR A 361 38.57 -3.45 -7.23
N GLU A 362 38.72 -2.46 -8.13
CA GLU A 362 39.98 -2.12 -8.78
C GLU A 362 41.15 -1.96 -7.79
N PRO A 363 40.98 -1.34 -6.60
CA PRO A 363 42.07 -1.26 -5.63
C PRO A 363 42.59 -2.64 -5.19
N LEU A 364 41.79 -3.71 -5.27
CA LEU A 364 42.22 -5.06 -4.91
C LEU A 364 43.02 -5.78 -6.01
N GLY A 365 42.97 -5.32 -7.26
CA GLY A 365 43.54 -6.04 -8.40
C GLY A 365 45.04 -6.33 -8.29
N ASP A 366 45.82 -5.40 -7.73
CA ASP A 366 47.26 -5.55 -7.46
C ASP A 366 47.59 -5.68 -5.96
N PHE A 367 46.62 -6.09 -5.14
CA PHE A 367 46.73 -6.16 -3.70
C PHE A 367 47.88 -7.06 -3.22
N ASP A 368 48.82 -6.47 -2.49
CA ASP A 368 49.91 -7.15 -1.78
C ASP A 368 49.71 -6.96 -0.26
N PRO A 369 49.31 -8.01 0.48
CA PRO A 369 49.11 -7.92 1.92
C PRO A 369 50.36 -7.47 2.71
N ALA A 370 51.56 -7.58 2.14
CA ALA A 370 52.80 -7.12 2.76
C ALA A 370 53.00 -5.60 2.70
N GLN A 371 52.41 -4.93 1.70
CA GLN A 371 52.60 -3.49 1.45
C GLN A 371 51.33 -2.69 1.78
N ASP A 372 50.18 -3.22 1.38
CA ASP A 372 48.94 -2.46 1.34
C ASP A 372 48.13 -2.57 2.64
N LEU A 373 48.40 -3.61 3.43
CA LEU A 373 47.71 -3.93 4.68
C LEU A 373 46.18 -3.85 4.51
N GLN A 374 45.52 -2.85 5.10
CA GLN A 374 44.06 -2.68 5.09
C GLN A 374 43.60 -1.47 4.23
N ALA A 375 44.53 -0.74 3.59
CA ALA A 375 44.20 0.50 2.88
C ALA A 375 43.36 0.24 1.61
N LYS A 376 43.81 -0.69 0.76
CA LYS A 376 43.10 -1.06 -0.48
C LYS A 376 41.75 -1.77 -0.24
N PRO A 377 41.64 -2.70 0.74
CA PRO A 377 40.35 -3.23 1.15
C PRO A 377 39.38 -2.14 1.62
N TYR A 378 39.86 -1.19 2.45
CA TYR A 378 39.03 -0.06 2.89
C TYR A 378 38.56 0.80 1.72
N GLU A 379 39.45 1.14 0.77
CA GLU A 379 39.08 1.92 -0.41
C GLU A 379 38.01 1.23 -1.26
N SER A 380 38.10 -0.10 -1.41
CA SER A 380 37.13 -0.86 -2.21
C SER A 380 35.74 -0.88 -1.57
N PHE A 381 35.68 -1.08 -0.25
CA PHE A 381 34.43 -1.00 0.49
C PHE A 381 33.86 0.42 0.55
N LEU A 382 34.70 1.46 0.56
CA LEU A 382 34.22 2.84 0.42
C LEU A 382 33.60 3.12 -0.96
N ARG A 383 34.18 2.58 -2.04
CA ARG A 383 33.60 2.71 -3.39
C ARG A 383 32.24 2.00 -3.44
N LEU A 384 32.15 0.77 -2.91
CA LEU A 384 30.88 0.05 -2.81
C LEU A 384 29.85 0.78 -1.95
N ASP A 385 30.27 1.37 -0.82
CA ASP A 385 29.39 2.19 0.03
C ASP A 385 28.81 3.36 -0.76
N GLY A 386 29.66 4.15 -1.44
CA GLY A 386 29.20 5.28 -2.25
C GLY A 386 28.37 4.89 -3.48
N MET A 387 28.59 3.70 -4.05
CA MET A 387 27.83 3.21 -5.21
C MET A 387 26.47 2.61 -4.82
N THR A 388 26.33 2.09 -3.60
CA THR A 388 25.06 1.50 -3.12
C THR A 388 24.16 2.51 -2.40
N GLU A 389 24.67 3.68 -2.02
CA GLU A 389 23.91 4.73 -1.33
C GLU A 389 22.72 5.23 -2.16
N GLY A 390 21.48 5.05 -1.66
CA GLY A 390 20.27 5.50 -2.34
C GLY A 390 19.83 4.64 -3.54
N VAL A 391 20.48 3.49 -3.76
CA VAL A 391 20.14 2.53 -4.81
C VAL A 391 19.13 1.50 -4.31
N ALA A 392 18.26 1.01 -5.20
CA ALA A 392 17.30 -0.05 -4.88
C ALA A 392 18.02 -1.31 -4.36
N PRO A 393 17.53 -1.97 -3.28
CA PRO A 393 18.21 -3.09 -2.64
C PRO A 393 18.62 -4.22 -3.59
N GLU A 394 17.76 -4.59 -4.55
CA GLU A 394 18.03 -5.66 -5.52
C GLU A 394 19.22 -5.33 -6.42
N LEU A 395 19.29 -4.08 -6.90
CA LEU A 395 20.39 -3.63 -7.75
C LEU A 395 21.70 -3.45 -6.95
N ALA A 396 21.60 -2.96 -5.72
CA ALA A 396 22.75 -2.89 -4.81
C ALA A 396 23.31 -4.30 -4.53
N ALA A 397 22.45 -5.29 -4.31
CA ALA A 397 22.83 -6.67 -4.09
C ALA A 397 23.54 -7.28 -5.32
N GLU A 398 23.06 -7.01 -6.55
CA GLU A 398 23.73 -7.45 -7.79
C GLU A 398 25.14 -6.86 -7.92
N LEU A 399 25.33 -5.57 -7.65
CA LEU A 399 26.65 -4.93 -7.69
C LEU A 399 27.61 -5.57 -6.68
N VAL A 400 27.17 -5.74 -5.43
CA VAL A 400 28.02 -6.28 -4.36
C VAL A 400 28.32 -7.75 -4.62
N SER A 401 27.34 -8.53 -5.08
CA SER A 401 27.54 -9.92 -5.50
C SER A 401 28.57 -10.05 -6.61
N ALA A 402 28.50 -9.19 -7.64
CA ALA A 402 29.47 -9.16 -8.73
C ALA A 402 30.89 -8.81 -8.25
N ALA A 403 31.03 -8.06 -7.14
CA ALA A 403 32.31 -7.72 -6.52
C ALA A 403 32.89 -8.85 -5.64
N MET A 404 32.08 -9.82 -5.20
CA MET A 404 32.49 -10.87 -4.25
C MET A 404 33.70 -11.71 -4.69
N PRO A 405 33.83 -12.14 -5.97
CA PRO A 405 34.97 -12.96 -6.39
C PRO A 405 36.33 -12.31 -6.08
N GLU A 406 36.44 -11.00 -6.28
CA GLU A 406 37.67 -10.26 -6.06
C GLU A 406 37.91 -9.97 -4.57
N ILE A 407 36.84 -9.67 -3.81
CA ILE A 407 36.88 -9.54 -2.34
C ILE A 407 37.38 -10.84 -1.69
N GLU A 408 36.86 -11.99 -2.12
CA GLU A 408 37.25 -13.31 -1.60
C GLU A 408 38.70 -13.66 -1.94
N ARG A 409 39.13 -13.36 -3.18
CA ARG A 409 40.51 -13.56 -3.62
C ARG A 409 41.48 -12.74 -2.76
N ALA A 410 41.20 -11.44 -2.59
CA ALA A 410 42.03 -10.55 -1.80
C ALA A 410 42.07 -10.96 -0.32
N ASN A 411 40.92 -11.32 0.25
CA ASN A 411 40.86 -11.77 1.64
C ASN A 411 41.62 -13.09 1.85
N THR A 412 41.52 -14.05 0.93
CA THR A 412 42.28 -15.31 1.00
C THR A 412 43.78 -15.04 1.06
N LEU A 413 44.29 -14.17 0.19
CA LEU A 413 45.70 -13.77 0.19
C LEU A 413 46.12 -13.13 1.52
N TYR A 414 45.27 -12.25 2.06
CA TYR A 414 45.55 -11.59 3.33
C TYR A 414 45.54 -12.58 4.51
N GLN A 415 44.57 -13.49 4.54
CA GLN A 415 44.44 -14.52 5.59
C GLN A 415 45.63 -15.49 5.57
N GLU A 416 46.08 -15.94 4.39
CA GLU A 416 47.25 -16.81 4.25
C GLU A 416 48.53 -16.17 4.82
N GLN A 417 48.65 -14.84 4.72
CA GLN A 417 49.82 -14.11 5.19
C GLN A 417 49.74 -13.69 6.67
N THR A 418 48.57 -13.26 7.14
CA THR A 418 48.41 -12.62 8.46
C THR A 418 47.68 -13.49 9.48
N GLY A 419 46.86 -14.44 9.03
CA GLY A 419 45.96 -15.24 9.87
C GLY A 419 44.69 -14.51 10.32
N TYR A 420 44.41 -13.30 9.80
CA TYR A 420 43.24 -12.49 10.14
C TYR A 420 42.50 -12.04 8.87
N PRO A 421 41.22 -11.62 8.94
CA PRO A 421 40.50 -11.02 7.82
C PRO A 421 41.09 -9.69 7.35
N MET A 422 40.88 -9.33 6.09
CA MET A 422 41.53 -8.16 5.47
C MET A 422 40.98 -6.79 5.90
N LEU A 423 39.76 -6.73 6.45
CA LEU A 423 39.14 -5.46 6.83
C LEU A 423 39.58 -4.97 8.21
N GLY A 424 39.89 -3.68 8.29
CA GLY A 424 40.06 -2.93 9.53
C GLY A 424 38.78 -2.18 9.93
N VAL A 425 38.90 -1.34 10.95
CA VAL A 425 37.79 -0.54 11.51
C VAL A 425 36.93 0.15 10.45
N GLY A 426 37.53 1.01 9.61
CA GLY A 426 36.77 1.74 8.58
C GLY A 426 36.21 0.85 7.47
N GLY A 427 36.87 -0.28 7.18
CA GLY A 427 36.38 -1.25 6.20
C GLY A 427 35.14 -1.98 6.68
N VAL A 428 35.12 -2.39 7.96
CA VAL A 428 33.96 -3.01 8.60
C VAL A 428 32.81 -2.01 8.71
N GLU A 429 33.07 -0.74 9.04
CA GLU A 429 32.03 0.30 9.05
C GLU A 429 31.33 0.44 7.69
N ALA A 430 32.11 0.54 6.59
CA ALA A 430 31.55 0.61 5.24
C ALA A 430 30.81 -0.68 4.86
N MET A 431 31.37 -1.85 5.20
CA MET A 431 30.73 -3.15 4.98
C MET A 431 29.36 -3.25 5.68
N LEU A 432 29.24 -2.78 6.92
CA LEU A 432 27.97 -2.81 7.67
C LEU A 432 26.91 -1.93 7.00
N LYS A 433 27.27 -0.72 6.53
CA LYS A 433 26.35 0.15 5.77
C LYS A 433 25.89 -0.49 4.46
N ILE A 434 26.76 -1.26 3.80
CA ILE A 434 26.38 -1.99 2.58
C ILE A 434 25.46 -3.16 2.94
N ALA A 435 25.75 -3.91 4.01
CA ALA A 435 24.90 -5.00 4.49
C ALA A 435 23.47 -4.52 4.77
N ASP A 436 23.33 -3.38 5.47
CA ASP A 436 22.04 -2.74 5.76
C ASP A 436 21.24 -2.37 4.50
N ARG A 437 21.88 -2.20 3.33
CA ARG A 437 21.21 -1.83 2.07
C ARG A 437 20.82 -3.01 1.21
N ILE A 438 21.48 -4.15 1.38
CA ILE A 438 21.27 -5.35 0.56
C ILE A 438 20.46 -6.42 1.29
N GLU A 439 20.32 -6.30 2.61
CA GLU A 439 19.51 -7.21 3.42
C GLU A 439 18.06 -7.33 2.96
N GLY A 440 17.47 -8.51 3.18
CA GLY A 440 16.10 -8.80 2.78
C GLY A 440 15.94 -9.15 1.29
N THR A 441 17.02 -9.07 0.51
CA THR A 441 17.08 -9.61 -0.86
C THR A 441 17.75 -10.98 -0.85
N PRO A 442 17.29 -11.98 -1.64
CA PRO A 442 17.90 -13.31 -1.67
C PRO A 442 19.41 -13.30 -1.99
N LEU A 443 19.84 -12.37 -2.85
CA LEU A 443 21.24 -12.23 -3.23
C LEU A 443 22.06 -11.51 -2.16
N GLY A 444 21.52 -10.43 -1.58
CA GLY A 444 22.18 -9.71 -0.50
C GLY A 444 22.34 -10.55 0.76
N ASP A 445 21.33 -11.34 1.12
CA ASP A 445 21.40 -12.30 2.22
C ASP A 445 22.53 -13.32 2.00
N SER A 446 22.70 -13.82 0.76
CA SER A 446 23.81 -14.72 0.42
C SER A 446 25.18 -14.04 0.51
N VAL A 447 25.28 -12.74 0.19
CA VAL A 447 26.53 -11.96 0.34
C VAL A 447 26.85 -11.77 1.82
N ILE A 448 25.85 -11.41 2.64
CA ILE A 448 25.99 -11.25 4.09
C ILE A 448 26.44 -12.57 4.73
N GLU A 449 25.84 -13.69 4.31
CA GLU A 449 26.23 -15.05 4.70
C GLU A 449 27.71 -15.29 4.41
N ARG A 450 28.15 -14.92 3.22
CA ARG A 450 29.53 -15.11 2.80
C ARG A 450 30.52 -14.22 3.55
N TRP A 451 30.17 -12.97 3.84
CA TRP A 451 31.00 -12.09 4.69
C TRP A 451 31.11 -12.62 6.11
N ALA A 452 30.03 -13.16 6.66
CA ALA A 452 30.04 -13.76 7.99
C ALA A 452 30.90 -15.04 8.02
N GLU A 453 30.96 -15.82 6.93
CA GLU A 453 31.90 -16.95 6.77
C GLU A 453 33.37 -16.50 6.73
N ILE A 454 33.64 -15.36 6.08
CA ILE A 454 34.97 -14.76 6.05
C ILE A 454 35.37 -14.27 7.47
N GLY A 455 34.39 -13.81 8.24
CA GLY A 455 34.56 -13.37 9.62
C GLY A 455 35.04 -11.93 9.76
N PHE A 456 34.59 -11.01 8.90
CA PHE A 456 34.97 -9.59 9.00
C PHE A 456 34.55 -8.98 10.33
N TYR A 457 35.51 -8.56 11.15
CA TYR A 457 35.21 -8.04 12.48
C TYR A 457 36.17 -6.93 12.88
N ALA A 458 35.63 -5.87 13.47
CA ALA A 458 36.37 -4.81 14.11
C ALA A 458 35.75 -4.50 15.47
N GLN A 459 36.60 -4.44 16.49
CA GLN A 459 36.17 -4.27 17.88
C GLN A 459 35.39 -2.96 18.07
N ASN A 460 34.23 -3.04 18.74
CA ASN A 460 33.27 -1.95 19.00
C ASN A 460 32.52 -1.39 17.78
N GLU A 461 32.85 -1.77 16.54
CA GLU A 461 32.16 -1.22 15.37
C GLU A 461 30.76 -1.81 15.20
N LEU A 462 30.57 -3.09 15.54
CA LEU A 462 29.22 -3.68 15.59
C LEU A 462 28.36 -2.97 16.64
N THR A 463 28.87 -2.75 17.86
CA THR A 463 28.13 -2.04 18.90
C THR A 463 27.67 -0.66 18.45
N ARG A 464 28.56 0.11 17.82
CA ARG A 464 28.25 1.47 17.33
C ARG A 464 27.25 1.44 16.19
N SER A 465 27.43 0.55 15.22
CA SER A 465 26.53 0.43 14.07
C SER A 465 25.12 0.07 14.53
N ILE A 466 25.01 -0.95 15.39
CA ILE A 466 23.73 -1.38 15.97
C ILE A 466 23.09 -0.27 16.80
N GLY A 467 23.87 0.41 17.65
CA GLY A 467 23.37 1.52 18.47
C GLY A 467 22.96 2.76 17.68
N ALA A 468 23.47 2.91 16.45
CA ALA A 468 23.03 3.92 15.49
C ALA A 468 21.77 3.49 14.69
N GLY A 469 21.23 2.29 14.97
CA GLY A 469 20.06 1.72 14.32
C GLY A 469 20.35 0.81 13.14
N GLY A 470 21.61 0.40 12.94
CA GLY A 470 21.97 -0.57 11.90
C GLY A 470 21.42 -1.97 12.17
N SER A 471 21.43 -2.81 11.14
CA SER A 471 20.87 -4.15 11.17
C SER A 471 21.63 -5.10 12.08
N LEU A 472 20.93 -6.13 12.56
CA LEU A 472 21.50 -7.26 13.28
C LEU A 472 21.80 -8.46 12.39
N GLN A 473 21.41 -8.47 11.11
CA GLN A 473 21.54 -9.66 10.25
C GLN A 473 23.00 -10.13 10.18
N TYR A 474 23.92 -9.29 9.69
CA TYR A 474 25.34 -9.63 9.64
C TYR A 474 25.92 -9.98 11.04
N PRO A 475 25.74 -9.16 12.09
CA PRO A 475 26.25 -9.49 13.42
C PRO A 475 25.74 -10.84 13.97
N LEU A 476 24.45 -11.16 13.80
CA LEU A 476 23.85 -12.40 14.28
C LEU A 476 24.34 -13.61 13.50
N GLU A 477 24.45 -13.47 12.18
CA GLU A 477 25.03 -14.49 11.31
C GLU A 477 26.50 -14.79 11.65
N LEU A 478 27.29 -13.75 11.96
CA LEU A 478 28.66 -13.92 12.45
C LEU A 478 28.69 -14.60 13.83
N SER A 479 27.75 -14.24 14.72
CA SER A 479 27.63 -14.86 16.05
C SER A 479 27.24 -16.33 15.97
N GLU A 480 26.32 -16.70 15.08
CA GLU A 480 25.89 -18.07 14.86
C GLU A 480 27.07 -18.98 14.46
N ARG A 481 27.93 -18.49 13.55
CA ARG A 481 29.13 -19.22 13.10
C ARG A 481 30.15 -19.48 14.20
N ASN A 482 30.17 -18.65 15.24
CA ASN A 482 31.00 -18.87 16.43
C ASN A 482 30.46 -19.98 17.35
N GLY A 483 29.31 -20.58 17.03
CA GLY A 483 28.74 -21.69 17.78
C GLY A 483 28.43 -21.29 19.22
N SER A 484 28.78 -22.12 20.21
CA SER A 484 28.44 -21.82 21.62
C SER A 484 29.22 -20.63 22.23
N ASP A 485 30.13 -19.97 21.51
CA ASP A 485 30.84 -18.79 22.02
C ASP A 485 29.92 -17.56 22.04
N THR A 486 29.59 -17.09 23.24
CA THR A 486 28.71 -15.95 23.46
C THR A 486 29.44 -14.60 23.49
N THR A 487 30.75 -14.56 23.24
CA THR A 487 31.57 -13.36 23.43
C THR A 487 31.11 -12.22 22.52
N LEU A 488 30.94 -12.48 21.23
CA LEU A 488 30.47 -11.49 20.26
C LEU A 488 29.08 -10.96 20.62
N LEU A 489 28.17 -11.87 20.95
CA LEU A 489 26.81 -11.54 21.36
C LEU A 489 26.78 -10.64 22.60
N THR A 490 27.53 -11.01 23.65
CA THR A 490 27.47 -10.34 24.96
C THR A 490 28.32 -9.07 25.04
N GLN A 491 29.36 -8.93 24.22
CA GLN A 491 30.26 -7.77 24.25
C GLN A 491 29.95 -6.75 23.17
N ASP A 492 29.40 -7.16 22.03
CA ASP A 492 29.17 -6.24 20.91
C ASP A 492 27.68 -6.10 20.54
N ILE A 493 26.98 -7.21 20.30
CA ILE A 493 25.61 -7.19 19.73
C ILE A 493 24.57 -6.70 20.73
N LEU A 494 24.40 -7.39 21.87
CA LEU A 494 23.40 -7.01 22.86
C LEU A 494 23.67 -5.62 23.47
N PRO A 495 24.93 -5.21 23.74
CA PRO A 495 25.22 -3.83 24.13
C PRO A 495 24.83 -2.80 23.06
N GLY A 496 24.94 -3.12 21.77
CA GLY A 496 24.45 -2.27 20.69
C GLY A 496 22.93 -2.11 20.74
N VAL A 497 22.19 -3.21 20.89
CA VAL A 497 20.72 -3.19 21.03
C VAL A 497 20.30 -2.40 22.29
N GLN A 498 21.07 -2.50 23.37
CA GLN A 498 20.85 -1.68 24.57
C GLN A 498 21.07 -0.19 24.30
N GLN A 499 22.00 0.20 23.43
CA GLN A 499 22.15 1.61 23.01
C GLN A 499 20.92 2.10 22.25
N THR A 500 20.36 1.29 21.34
CA THR A 500 19.09 1.59 20.67
C THR A 500 17.95 1.75 21.70
N GLN A 501 17.88 0.85 22.67
CA GLN A 501 16.91 0.91 23.77
C GLN A 501 17.02 2.23 24.54
N TYR A 502 18.25 2.65 24.91
CA TYR A 502 18.46 3.92 25.59
C TYR A 502 18.02 5.12 24.72
N GLY A 503 18.23 5.07 23.41
CA GLY A 503 17.74 6.09 22.47
C GLY A 503 16.21 6.20 22.47
N ALA A 504 15.52 5.07 22.35
CA ALA A 504 14.06 5.00 22.44
C ALA A 504 13.53 5.53 23.78
N ASN A 505 14.17 5.13 24.87
CA ASN A 505 13.81 5.58 26.22
C ASN A 505 14.03 7.08 26.41
N SER A 506 15.11 7.64 25.84
CA SER A 506 15.38 9.08 25.87
C SER A 506 14.35 9.86 25.08
N ALA A 507 13.95 9.39 23.89
CA ALA A 507 12.91 10.03 23.10
C ALA A 507 11.56 10.09 23.85
N VAL A 508 11.20 9.00 24.54
CA VAL A 508 10.01 8.97 25.41
C VAL A 508 10.12 9.97 26.56
N ASP A 509 11.29 10.07 27.20
CA ASP A 509 11.51 11.02 28.30
C ASP A 509 11.40 12.48 27.80
N GLU A 510 11.98 12.80 26.64
CA GLU A 510 11.92 14.14 26.04
C GLU A 510 10.48 14.52 25.63
N TYR A 511 9.76 13.60 25.01
CA TYR A 511 8.34 13.77 24.69
C TYR A 511 7.51 13.99 25.96
N SER A 512 7.71 13.14 26.98
CA SER A 512 6.99 13.22 28.25
C SER A 512 7.24 14.55 28.96
N ALA A 513 8.47 15.08 28.90
CA ALA A 513 8.81 16.38 29.46
C ALA A 513 8.13 17.55 28.72
N HIS A 514 8.03 17.48 27.39
CA HIS A 514 7.31 18.50 26.58
C HIS A 514 5.82 18.54 26.93
N MET A 515 5.25 17.40 27.29
CA MET A 515 3.83 17.25 27.58
C MET A 515 3.49 17.38 29.08
N GLU A 516 4.47 17.67 29.95
CA GLU A 516 4.34 17.68 31.41
C GLU A 516 3.23 18.62 31.91
N GLU A 517 3.16 19.86 31.38
CA GLU A 517 2.15 20.85 31.76
C GLU A 517 0.74 20.41 31.34
N LEU A 518 0.58 19.95 30.09
CA LEU A 518 -0.71 19.48 29.58
C LEU A 518 -1.20 18.27 30.38
N ARG A 519 -0.30 17.35 30.71
CA ARG A 519 -0.61 16.24 31.60
C ARG A 519 -1.12 16.74 32.94
N TRP A 520 -0.37 17.63 33.59
CA TRP A 520 -0.75 18.15 34.91
C TRP A 520 -2.15 18.77 34.87
N LEU A 521 -2.48 19.50 33.79
CA LEU A 521 -3.82 20.07 33.61
C LEU A 521 -4.89 18.98 33.55
N ILE A 522 -4.66 17.93 32.76
CA ILE A 522 -5.60 16.83 32.66
C ILE A 522 -5.70 16.08 33.99
N ASP A 523 -4.58 15.74 34.63
CA ASP A 523 -4.52 14.97 35.88
C ASP A 523 -5.27 15.65 37.04
N ASN A 524 -5.26 16.99 37.08
CA ASN A 524 -5.88 17.76 38.15
C ASN A 524 -7.30 18.24 37.84
N HIS A 525 -7.67 18.38 36.56
CA HIS A 525 -8.87 19.10 36.16
C HIS A 525 -9.75 18.35 35.16
N GLY A 526 -9.20 17.37 34.43
CA GLY A 526 -9.90 16.68 33.35
C GLY A 526 -11.17 15.96 33.80
N ASP A 527 -11.17 15.39 35.01
CA ASP A 527 -12.32 14.65 35.57
C ASP A 527 -13.54 15.54 35.90
N THR A 528 -13.41 16.87 35.84
CA THR A 528 -14.55 17.80 35.96
C THR A 528 -15.27 18.07 34.65
N MET A 529 -14.69 17.60 33.55
CA MET A 529 -15.14 17.86 32.20
C MET A 529 -15.75 16.59 31.60
N THR A 530 -16.74 16.76 30.75
CA THR A 530 -17.12 15.71 29.78
C THR A 530 -15.95 15.46 28.80
N PRO A 531 -15.87 14.29 28.15
CA PRO A 531 -14.84 14.03 27.13
C PRO A 531 -14.77 15.08 26.02
N GLU A 532 -15.91 15.63 25.59
CA GLU A 532 -15.96 16.72 24.61
C GLU A 532 -15.35 18.03 25.13
N GLN A 533 -15.66 18.40 26.38
CA GLN A 533 -15.10 19.58 27.02
C GLN A 533 -13.59 19.44 27.22
N LEU A 534 -13.12 18.27 27.65
CA LEU A 534 -11.70 17.98 27.84
C LEU A 534 -10.92 18.04 26.52
N ASN A 535 -11.48 17.50 25.44
CA ASN A 535 -10.88 17.61 24.11
C ASN A 535 -10.77 19.06 23.64
N GLN A 536 -11.83 19.86 23.85
CA GLN A 536 -11.78 21.28 23.52
C GLN A 536 -10.74 22.04 24.38
N ALA A 537 -10.62 21.68 25.67
CA ALA A 537 -9.63 22.28 26.57
C ALA A 537 -8.19 22.01 26.12
N ILE A 538 -7.91 20.82 25.59
CA ILE A 538 -6.60 20.50 25.01
C ILE A 538 -6.36 21.27 23.72
N GLU A 539 -7.33 21.31 22.81
CA GLU A 539 -7.21 22.06 21.55
C GLU A 539 -6.95 23.55 21.82
N ASP A 540 -7.68 24.14 22.77
CA ASP A 540 -7.50 25.54 23.14
C ASP A 540 -6.16 25.76 23.87
N TYR A 541 -5.70 24.81 24.69
CA TYR A 541 -4.34 24.82 25.24
C TYR A 541 -3.27 24.82 24.14
N LYS A 542 -3.40 23.93 23.13
CA LYS A 542 -2.46 23.86 22.01
C LYS A 542 -2.46 25.17 21.21
N ALA A 543 -3.65 25.71 20.93
CA ALA A 543 -3.80 27.00 20.27
C ALA A 543 -3.19 28.15 21.07
N GLU A 544 -3.29 28.12 22.40
CA GLU A 544 -2.66 29.11 23.29
C GLU A 544 -1.13 29.03 23.28
N LYS A 545 -0.56 27.82 23.30
CA LYS A 545 0.90 27.62 23.22
C LYS A 545 1.47 28.00 21.85
N GLY A 546 0.66 27.86 20.81
CA GLY A 546 0.95 28.29 19.44
C GLY A 546 1.73 27.26 18.62
N ASP A 547 1.83 27.52 17.31
CA ASP A 547 2.33 26.57 16.30
C ASP A 547 3.71 25.98 16.63
N ALA A 548 4.64 26.74 17.21
CA ALA A 548 5.97 26.25 17.55
C ALA A 548 5.97 25.15 18.63
N TRP A 549 5.01 25.18 19.55
CA TRP A 549 4.83 24.12 20.55
C TRP A 549 4.29 22.85 19.89
N VAL A 550 3.35 22.99 18.95
CA VAL A 550 2.76 21.88 18.18
C VAL A 550 3.79 21.24 17.24
N GLU A 551 4.58 22.04 16.51
CA GLU A 551 5.69 21.53 15.69
C GLU A 551 6.73 20.75 16.53
N THR A 552 6.96 21.19 17.78
CA THR A 552 7.85 20.48 18.71
C THR A 552 7.25 19.17 19.20
N GLU A 553 5.94 19.15 19.51
CA GLU A 553 5.20 17.94 19.86
C GLU A 553 5.27 16.91 18.73
N GLU A 554 4.92 17.30 17.50
CA GLU A 554 4.93 16.42 16.32
C GLU A 554 6.33 15.85 16.05
N ARG A 555 7.38 16.68 16.17
CA ARG A 555 8.76 16.22 16.01
C ARG A 555 9.16 15.20 17.07
N LEU A 556 8.89 15.47 18.34
CA LEU A 556 9.24 14.56 19.43
C LEU A 556 8.44 13.25 19.32
N GLU A 557 7.18 13.30 18.90
CA GLU A 557 6.35 12.13 18.64
C GLU A 557 6.93 11.26 17.51
N ALA A 558 7.33 11.90 16.41
CA ALA A 558 7.99 11.23 15.30
C ALA A 558 9.33 10.61 15.71
N GLU A 559 10.08 11.25 16.61
CA GLU A 559 11.31 10.69 17.18
C GLU A 559 11.02 9.44 18.04
N VAL A 560 9.99 9.47 18.90
CA VAL A 560 9.54 8.29 19.66
C VAL A 560 9.16 7.14 18.73
N ALA A 561 8.36 7.42 17.69
CA ALA A 561 7.93 6.43 16.71
C ALA A 561 9.14 5.83 15.96
N LYS A 562 10.05 6.67 15.47
CA LYS A 562 11.24 6.24 14.73
C LYS A 562 12.15 5.36 15.59
N HIS A 563 12.46 5.78 16.81
CA HIS A 563 13.29 4.97 17.71
C HIS A 563 12.58 3.67 18.14
N GLY A 564 11.27 3.71 18.32
CA GLY A 564 10.46 2.53 18.59
C GLY A 564 10.46 1.52 17.45
N GLU A 565 10.41 2.00 16.20
CA GLU A 565 10.49 1.16 15.00
C GLU A 565 11.85 0.47 14.91
N THR A 566 12.94 1.22 15.04
CA THR A 566 14.30 0.65 15.04
C THR A 566 14.47 -0.40 16.14
N LEU A 567 13.94 -0.14 17.34
CA LEU A 567 14.01 -1.10 18.44
C LEU A 567 13.17 -2.35 18.15
N LEU A 568 11.96 -2.20 17.60
CA LEU A 568 11.10 -3.30 17.21
C LEU A 568 11.72 -4.18 16.13
N ASP A 569 12.36 -3.57 15.13
CA ASP A 569 13.07 -4.28 14.08
C ASP A 569 14.21 -5.12 14.66
N GLN A 570 15.07 -4.52 15.49
CA GLN A 570 16.15 -5.23 16.17
C GLN A 570 15.64 -6.38 17.07
N LEU A 571 14.53 -6.18 17.79
CA LEU A 571 13.89 -7.26 18.56
C LEU A 571 13.37 -8.38 17.66
N THR A 572 12.84 -8.03 16.49
CA THR A 572 12.36 -9.00 15.50
C THR A 572 13.52 -9.83 14.95
N GLN A 573 14.63 -9.19 14.58
CA GLN A 573 15.85 -9.87 14.12
C GLN A 573 16.44 -10.79 15.21
N LEU A 574 16.53 -10.31 16.46
CA LEU A 574 16.89 -11.15 17.61
C LEU A 574 15.94 -12.35 17.78
N GLY A 575 14.64 -12.12 17.63
CA GLY A 575 13.62 -13.15 17.70
C GLY A 575 13.80 -14.27 16.67
N ASN A 576 14.27 -13.92 15.47
CA ASN A 576 14.52 -14.82 14.34
C ASN A 576 15.82 -15.63 14.47
N PHE A 577 16.68 -15.33 15.45
CA PHE A 577 17.90 -16.11 15.71
C PHE A 577 17.56 -17.60 15.93
N PRO A 578 18.31 -18.55 15.33
CA PRO A 578 18.00 -19.98 15.42
C PRO A 578 18.04 -20.54 16.84
N ASP A 579 17.31 -21.64 17.08
CA ASP A 579 17.24 -22.29 18.40
C ASP A 579 18.59 -22.86 18.88
N GLN A 580 19.51 -23.10 17.95
CA GLN A 580 20.88 -23.49 18.22
C GLN A 580 21.81 -22.41 17.67
N PRO A 581 22.84 -21.97 18.42
CA PRO A 581 23.28 -22.48 19.73
C PRO A 581 22.39 -22.04 20.90
N ALA A 582 21.99 -22.99 21.75
CA ALA A 582 21.04 -22.74 22.84
C ALA A 582 21.54 -21.71 23.87
N GLU A 583 22.86 -21.64 24.11
CA GLU A 583 23.48 -20.66 25.02
C GLU A 583 23.26 -19.22 24.54
N GLN A 584 23.39 -18.99 23.23
CA GLN A 584 23.13 -17.69 22.63
C GLN A 584 21.63 -17.37 22.64
N LYS A 585 20.78 -18.33 22.26
CA LYS A 585 19.33 -18.14 22.25
C LYS A 585 18.77 -17.77 23.63
N ALA A 586 19.30 -18.37 24.70
CA ALA A 586 18.89 -18.05 26.06
C ALA A 586 19.16 -16.58 26.43
N LEU A 587 20.34 -16.07 26.09
CA LEU A 587 20.72 -14.66 26.35
C LEU A 587 19.89 -13.69 25.50
N ILE A 588 19.62 -14.05 24.25
CA ILE A 588 18.75 -13.25 23.37
C ILE A 588 17.34 -13.16 23.95
N ASN A 589 16.76 -14.28 24.39
CA ASN A 589 15.42 -14.29 24.97
C ASN A 589 15.36 -13.47 26.27
N GLU A 590 16.39 -13.54 27.12
CA GLU A 590 16.50 -12.70 28.32
C GLU A 590 16.56 -11.20 27.96
N GLN A 591 17.31 -10.83 26.92
CA GLN A 591 17.39 -9.43 26.49
C GLN A 591 16.07 -8.93 25.89
N ILE A 592 15.38 -9.75 25.07
CA ILE A 592 14.04 -9.42 24.56
C ILE A 592 13.07 -9.21 25.72
N GLU A 593 13.08 -10.09 26.72
CA GLU A 593 12.24 -9.96 27.91
C GLU A 593 12.53 -8.67 28.68
N ASN A 594 13.80 -8.34 28.91
CA ASN A 594 14.20 -7.12 29.59
C ASN A 594 13.73 -5.85 28.87
N ILE A 595 13.83 -5.82 27.53
CA ILE A 595 13.40 -4.67 26.72
C ILE A 595 11.87 -4.54 26.73
N LEU A 596 11.14 -5.64 26.54
CA LEU A 596 9.68 -5.60 26.50
C LEU A 596 9.04 -5.28 27.87
N ASN A 597 9.73 -5.62 28.97
CA ASN A 597 9.30 -5.29 30.32
C ASN A 597 9.66 -3.85 30.74
N ASP A 598 10.47 -3.13 29.96
CA ASP A 598 10.74 -1.71 30.18
C ASP A 598 9.59 -0.86 29.61
N ASP A 599 8.96 -0.05 30.45
CA ASP A 599 7.73 0.65 30.08
C ASP A 599 7.96 1.68 28.95
N ARG A 600 9.14 2.30 28.88
CA ARG A 600 9.47 3.29 27.86
C ARG A 600 9.75 2.63 26.52
N SER A 601 10.50 1.54 26.54
CA SER A 601 10.77 0.73 25.35
C SER A 601 9.48 0.18 24.76
N TYR A 602 8.61 -0.37 25.61
CA TYR A 602 7.29 -0.85 25.22
C TYR A 602 6.44 0.26 24.57
N LEU A 603 6.44 1.45 25.18
CA LEU A 603 5.69 2.60 24.70
C LEU A 603 6.20 3.11 23.35
N ALA A 604 7.52 3.21 23.18
CA ALA A 604 8.12 3.61 21.91
C ALA A 604 7.72 2.63 20.79
N ILE A 605 7.84 1.32 21.03
CA ILE A 605 7.43 0.27 20.09
C ILE A 605 5.93 0.38 19.75
N GLN A 606 5.10 0.63 20.75
CA GLN A 606 3.68 0.82 20.55
C GLN A 606 3.36 2.07 19.71
N THR A 607 4.02 3.19 19.98
CA THR A 607 3.89 4.42 19.19
C THR A 607 4.29 4.14 17.75
N ALA A 608 5.40 3.45 17.51
CA ALA A 608 5.84 3.05 16.18
C ALA A 608 4.78 2.23 15.42
N LEU A 609 4.22 1.19 16.04
CA LEU A 609 3.17 0.35 15.45
C LEU A 609 1.89 1.13 15.10
N ARG A 610 1.61 2.22 15.82
CA ARG A 610 0.42 3.05 15.62
C ARG A 610 0.65 4.14 14.57
N THR A 611 1.82 4.77 14.57
CA THR A 611 2.20 5.81 13.61
C THR A 611 2.51 5.22 12.23
N ASN A 612 3.13 4.03 12.20
CA ASN A 612 3.59 3.36 10.99
C ASN A 612 2.84 2.03 10.80
N PRO A 613 1.56 2.04 10.35
CA PRO A 613 0.75 0.83 10.21
C PRO A 613 1.25 -0.12 9.10
N GLU A 614 2.16 0.32 8.24
CA GLU A 614 2.82 -0.53 7.24
C GLU A 614 3.74 -1.58 7.91
N LEU A 615 4.25 -1.31 9.12
CA LEU A 615 5.02 -2.28 9.91
C LEU A 615 4.24 -3.57 10.16
N LEU A 616 2.91 -3.50 10.16
CA LEU A 616 2.03 -4.65 10.34
C LEU A 616 2.21 -5.69 9.24
N ASP A 617 2.57 -5.26 8.04
CA ASP A 617 2.65 -6.14 6.87
C ASP A 617 3.93 -7.00 6.85
N SER A 618 4.87 -6.74 7.77
CA SER A 618 6.09 -7.53 7.97
C SER A 618 5.79 -8.96 8.49
N PRO A 619 6.01 -10.01 7.67
CA PRO A 619 5.83 -11.38 8.13
C PRO A 619 6.78 -11.77 9.28
N GLN A 620 7.99 -11.23 9.27
CA GLN A 620 9.01 -11.46 10.29
C GLN A 620 8.54 -10.93 11.65
N MET A 621 8.00 -9.71 11.69
CA MET A 621 7.45 -9.11 12.90
C MET A 621 6.26 -9.92 13.45
N LEU A 622 5.33 -10.33 12.58
CA LEU A 622 4.19 -11.15 12.97
C LEU A 622 4.61 -12.52 13.52
N ASN A 623 5.65 -13.12 12.94
CA ASN A 623 6.22 -14.37 13.43
C ASN A 623 6.90 -14.18 14.79
N PHE A 624 7.68 -13.10 14.98
CA PHE A 624 8.28 -12.73 16.26
C PHE A 624 7.21 -12.57 17.35
N LEU A 625 6.19 -11.74 17.10
CA LEU A 625 5.11 -11.50 18.04
C LEU A 625 4.29 -12.78 18.28
N GLY A 626 4.01 -13.57 17.25
CA GLY A 626 3.29 -14.84 17.37
C GLY A 626 4.05 -15.96 18.09
N SER A 627 5.37 -15.81 18.28
CA SER A 627 6.23 -16.80 18.92
C SER A 627 6.92 -16.24 20.18
N GLN A 628 8.13 -15.70 20.03
CA GLN A 628 9.01 -15.30 21.12
C GLN A 628 8.47 -14.09 21.90
N GLY A 629 7.89 -13.08 21.22
CA GLY A 629 7.32 -11.91 21.89
C GLY A 629 6.24 -12.28 22.91
N ARG A 630 5.38 -13.25 22.55
CA ARG A 630 4.29 -13.75 23.41
C ARG A 630 4.73 -14.51 24.66
N LEU A 631 6.01 -14.87 24.80
CA LEU A 631 6.51 -15.49 26.02
C LEU A 631 6.48 -14.50 27.20
N THR A 632 6.38 -13.20 26.92
CA THR A 632 6.22 -12.14 27.91
C THR A 632 4.78 -11.63 27.95
N ASP A 633 4.32 -11.15 29.11
CA ASP A 633 2.98 -10.55 29.20
C ASP A 633 2.85 -9.28 28.33
N ARG A 634 3.92 -8.48 28.28
CA ARG A 634 4.02 -7.27 27.44
C ARG A 634 4.00 -7.61 25.95
N GLY A 635 4.80 -8.57 25.48
CA GLY A 635 4.76 -8.97 24.07
C GLY A 635 3.45 -9.65 23.66
N ARG A 636 2.75 -10.34 24.57
CA ARG A 636 1.36 -10.75 24.33
C ARG A 636 0.43 -9.55 24.10
N LYS A 637 0.56 -8.48 24.90
CA LYS A 637 -0.21 -7.24 24.72
C LYS A 637 0.13 -6.54 23.40
N LEU A 638 1.40 -6.51 22.97
CA LEU A 638 1.78 -6.01 21.64
C LEU A 638 1.12 -6.81 20.51
N ALA A 639 1.06 -8.13 20.62
CA ALA A 639 0.37 -8.96 19.63
C ALA A 639 -1.15 -8.68 19.58
N GLU A 640 -1.77 -8.37 20.72
CA GLU A 640 -3.17 -7.94 20.81
C GLU A 640 -3.38 -6.54 20.21
N GLU A 641 -2.43 -5.61 20.39
CA GLU A 641 -2.42 -4.27 19.75
C GLU A 641 -2.29 -4.40 18.22
N VAL A 642 -1.34 -5.20 17.71
CA VAL A 642 -1.20 -5.46 16.27
C VAL A 642 -2.50 -6.01 15.67
N PHE A 643 -3.14 -6.97 16.36
CA PHE A 643 -4.45 -7.47 15.93
C PHE A 643 -5.52 -6.36 15.90
N THR A 644 -5.49 -5.45 16.89
CA THR A 644 -6.40 -4.30 16.96
C THR A 644 -6.21 -3.37 15.78
N GLN A 645 -4.96 -3.03 15.44
CA GLN A 645 -4.65 -2.16 14.32
C GLN A 645 -5.08 -2.77 12.97
N TYR A 646 -4.89 -4.08 12.79
CA TYR A 646 -5.40 -4.80 11.61
C TYR A 646 -6.92 -4.71 11.46
N VAL A 647 -7.67 -4.87 12.57
CA VAL A 647 -9.13 -4.71 12.56
C VAL A 647 -9.50 -3.27 12.18
N GLN A 648 -8.78 -2.28 12.72
CA GLN A 648 -9.04 -0.87 12.45
C GLN A 648 -8.74 -0.45 11.01
N ARG A 649 -7.65 -0.96 10.43
CA ARG A 649 -7.20 -0.65 9.06
C ARG A 649 -8.05 -1.36 8.00
N ASP A 650 -8.31 -2.65 8.18
CA ASP A 650 -8.76 -3.51 7.08
C ASP A 650 -10.24 -3.95 7.18
N ILE A 651 -10.83 -3.92 8.38
CA ILE A 651 -12.23 -4.36 8.61
C ILE A 651 -13.18 -3.20 8.81
N LEU A 652 -12.89 -2.32 9.78
CA LEU A 652 -13.85 -1.28 10.17
C LEU A 652 -14.26 -0.35 9.02
N PRO A 653 -13.36 0.08 8.12
CA PRO A 653 -13.74 0.94 7.00
C PRO A 653 -14.80 0.30 6.08
N LYS A 654 -14.87 -1.03 6.03
CA LYS A 654 -15.85 -1.76 5.20
C LYS A 654 -17.29 -1.64 5.71
N PHE A 655 -17.49 -1.26 6.98
CA PHE A 655 -18.82 -1.02 7.55
C PHE A 655 -19.36 0.38 7.26
N THR A 656 -18.51 1.30 6.79
CA THR A 656 -18.82 2.70 6.50
C THR A 656 -19.87 2.84 5.38
N ASP A 657 -19.69 2.10 4.28
CA ASP A 657 -20.57 2.13 3.11
C ASP A 657 -21.53 0.93 3.03
N PHE A 658 -21.66 0.17 4.13
CA PHE A 658 -22.40 -1.08 4.15
C PHE A 658 -23.90 -0.87 3.87
N LYS A 659 -24.39 -1.50 2.78
CA LYS A 659 -25.81 -1.52 2.41
C LYS A 659 -26.46 -2.85 2.82
N PRO A 660 -27.36 -2.87 3.81
CA PRO A 660 -27.99 -4.10 4.27
C PRO A 660 -28.83 -4.73 3.16
N GLY A 661 -28.55 -6.00 2.84
CA GLY A 661 -29.22 -6.72 1.76
C GLY A 661 -28.57 -6.58 0.38
N ASP A 662 -27.52 -5.75 0.24
CA ASP A 662 -26.65 -5.77 -0.92
C ASP A 662 -25.68 -6.95 -0.82
N ALA A 663 -25.69 -7.80 -1.84
CA ALA A 663 -24.81 -8.95 -1.90
C ALA A 663 -23.32 -8.54 -1.99
N ALA A 664 -23.03 -7.41 -2.64
CA ALA A 664 -21.67 -6.91 -2.80
C ALA A 664 -21.08 -6.41 -1.47
N SER A 665 -21.77 -5.53 -0.74
CA SER A 665 -21.33 -5.06 0.59
C SER A 665 -21.17 -6.20 1.61
N MET A 666 -22.07 -7.19 1.59
CA MET A 666 -21.97 -8.38 2.44
C MET A 666 -20.79 -9.28 2.07
N GLN A 667 -20.46 -9.37 0.77
CA GLN A 667 -19.31 -10.13 0.30
C GLN A 667 -18.00 -9.46 0.69
N GLU A 668 -17.90 -8.13 0.57
CA GLU A 668 -16.70 -7.37 0.95
C GLU A 668 -16.36 -7.51 2.44
N VAL A 669 -17.36 -7.43 3.33
CA VAL A 669 -17.16 -7.67 4.77
C VAL A 669 -16.70 -9.11 5.06
N ARG A 670 -17.26 -10.10 4.34
CA ARG A 670 -16.86 -11.51 4.48
C ARG A 670 -15.45 -11.76 3.96
N ASP A 671 -15.08 -11.14 2.85
CA ASP A 671 -13.75 -11.27 2.25
C ASP A 671 -12.69 -10.65 3.18
N SER A 672 -12.97 -9.49 3.78
CA SER A 672 -12.10 -8.91 4.84
C SER A 672 -12.01 -9.80 6.08
N LEU A 673 -13.12 -10.37 6.56
CA LEU A 673 -13.11 -11.29 7.70
C LEU A 673 -12.38 -12.61 7.39
N ALA A 674 -12.41 -13.07 6.14
CA ALA A 674 -11.74 -14.29 5.71
C ALA A 674 -10.22 -14.20 5.86
N GLN A 675 -9.63 -13.01 5.81
CA GLN A 675 -8.19 -12.81 6.01
C GLN A 675 -7.73 -13.25 7.41
N PHE A 676 -8.57 -13.14 8.44
CA PHE A 676 -8.25 -13.58 9.81
C PHE A 676 -8.27 -15.10 9.99
N ARG A 677 -8.74 -15.84 8.98
CA ARG A 677 -8.63 -17.30 8.94
C ARG A 677 -7.22 -17.77 8.64
N ASP A 678 -6.35 -16.87 8.16
CA ASP A 678 -4.93 -17.16 7.99
C ASP A 678 -4.31 -17.57 9.33
N SER A 679 -3.56 -18.67 9.29
CA SER A 679 -2.79 -19.21 10.41
C SER A 679 -1.92 -18.17 11.11
N LYS A 680 -1.49 -17.10 10.42
CA LYS A 680 -0.67 -16.03 11.01
C LYS A 680 -1.38 -15.28 12.13
N PHE A 681 -2.67 -14.96 11.99
CA PHE A 681 -3.43 -14.27 13.03
C PHE A 681 -3.78 -15.19 14.20
N ALA A 682 -4.01 -16.48 13.90
CA ALA A 682 -4.18 -17.49 14.93
C ALA A 682 -2.90 -17.63 15.80
N LYS A 683 -1.72 -17.69 15.15
CA LYS A 683 -0.41 -17.68 15.83
C LYS A 683 -0.20 -16.39 16.63
N LEU A 684 -0.44 -15.22 16.00
CA LEU A 684 -0.35 -13.91 16.65
C LEU A 684 -1.18 -13.84 17.93
N LEU A 685 -2.39 -14.39 17.92
CA LEU A 685 -3.30 -14.43 19.07
C LEU A 685 -3.09 -15.62 20.02
N GLY A 686 -2.15 -16.52 19.69
CA GLY A 686 -1.84 -17.75 20.44
C GLY A 686 -3.03 -18.68 20.56
N VAL A 687 -3.88 -18.70 19.54
CA VAL A 687 -5.04 -19.59 19.41
C VAL A 687 -4.81 -20.58 18.28
N THR A 688 -5.50 -21.71 18.31
CA THR A 688 -5.43 -22.65 17.18
C THR A 688 -6.17 -22.07 15.97
N GLU A 689 -5.70 -22.35 14.75
CA GLU A 689 -6.38 -21.97 13.50
C GLU A 689 -7.85 -22.43 13.50
N GLY A 690 -8.13 -23.64 13.99
CA GLY A 690 -9.50 -24.16 14.09
C GLY A 690 -10.41 -23.36 15.03
N ASP A 691 -9.87 -22.74 16.07
CA ASP A 691 -10.66 -21.90 16.98
C ASP A 691 -10.79 -20.47 16.44
N MET A 692 -9.77 -19.95 15.75
CA MET A 692 -9.89 -18.69 15.00
C MET A 692 -10.96 -18.80 13.92
N ASN A 693 -10.99 -19.89 13.15
CA ASN A 693 -12.01 -20.15 12.14
C ASN A 693 -13.43 -20.22 12.72
N LYS A 694 -13.59 -20.80 13.92
CA LYS A 694 -14.88 -20.80 14.63
C LYS A 694 -15.27 -19.39 15.08
N ALA A 695 -14.32 -18.59 15.57
CA ALA A 695 -14.57 -17.21 15.97
C ALA A 695 -15.05 -16.37 14.77
N ILE A 696 -14.36 -16.46 13.62
CA ILE A 696 -14.76 -15.78 12.39
C ILE A 696 -16.13 -16.28 11.90
N THR A 697 -16.40 -17.59 11.98
CA THR A 697 -17.71 -18.16 11.63
C THR A 697 -18.83 -17.61 12.52
N ALA A 698 -18.59 -17.45 13.83
CA ALA A 698 -19.55 -16.87 14.76
C ALA A 698 -19.86 -15.42 14.40
N ILE A 699 -18.86 -14.63 14.01
CA ILE A 699 -19.03 -13.25 13.56
C ILE A 699 -19.83 -13.19 12.26
N GLU A 700 -19.48 -14.00 11.26
CA GLU A 700 -20.21 -14.08 9.99
C GLU A 700 -21.69 -14.47 10.19
N ALA A 701 -21.97 -15.40 11.11
CA ALA A 701 -23.33 -15.80 11.48
C ALA A 701 -24.10 -14.69 12.21
N SER A 702 -23.37 -13.79 12.88
CA SER A 702 -23.93 -12.63 13.59
C SER A 702 -24.27 -11.46 12.67
N LEU A 703 -23.70 -11.42 11.45
CA LEU A 703 -23.95 -10.35 10.48
C LEU A 703 -25.45 -10.27 10.12
N PRO A 704 -25.97 -9.05 9.91
CA PRO A 704 -27.38 -8.82 9.65
C PRO A 704 -27.81 -9.30 8.25
N THR A 705 -29.09 -9.62 8.11
CA THR A 705 -29.76 -9.82 6.82
C THR A 705 -30.86 -8.80 6.61
N ALA A 706 -31.26 -8.56 5.36
CA ALA A 706 -32.30 -7.59 5.01
C ALA A 706 -33.67 -7.87 5.66
N THR A 707 -33.87 -9.06 6.22
CA THR A 707 -35.12 -9.51 6.84
C THR A 707 -35.05 -9.61 8.37
N ASP A 708 -33.92 -9.26 8.99
CA ASP A 708 -33.77 -9.41 10.44
C ASP A 708 -34.62 -8.39 11.20
N THR A 709 -35.36 -8.85 12.21
CA THR A 709 -36.03 -7.96 13.19
C THR A 709 -35.07 -7.57 14.32
N PRO A 710 -35.35 -6.49 15.09
CA PRO A 710 -34.54 -6.13 16.25
C PRO A 710 -34.33 -7.29 17.25
N GLU A 711 -35.35 -8.12 17.48
CA GLU A 711 -35.25 -9.29 18.36
C GLU A 711 -34.38 -10.40 17.76
N MET A 712 -34.37 -10.53 16.42
CA MET A 712 -33.48 -11.47 15.73
C MET A 712 -32.02 -11.01 15.81
N ILE A 713 -31.77 -9.71 15.68
CA ILE A 713 -30.45 -9.10 15.85
C ILE A 713 -29.94 -9.31 17.27
N GLN A 714 -30.79 -9.06 18.28
CA GLN A 714 -30.45 -9.29 19.69
C GLN A 714 -30.03 -10.75 19.94
N ARG A 715 -30.81 -11.72 19.45
CA ARG A 715 -30.45 -13.15 19.58
C ARG A 715 -29.17 -13.53 18.86
N LYS A 716 -28.91 -12.92 17.69
CA LYS A 716 -27.64 -13.12 16.97
C LYS A 716 -26.45 -12.62 17.80
N MET A 717 -26.57 -11.49 18.48
CA MET A 717 -25.52 -10.98 19.37
C MET A 717 -25.34 -11.83 20.63
N GLU A 718 -26.43 -12.31 21.24
CA GLU A 718 -26.36 -13.26 22.35
C GLU A 718 -25.65 -14.56 21.94
N THR A 719 -25.95 -15.05 20.73
CA THR A 719 -25.31 -16.24 20.14
C THR A 719 -23.83 -15.99 19.87
N LEU A 720 -23.48 -14.85 19.27
CA LEU A 720 -22.08 -14.43 19.06
C LEU A 720 -21.30 -14.43 20.38
N ASN A 721 -21.86 -13.80 21.42
CA ASN A 721 -21.21 -13.74 22.73
C ASN A 721 -21.04 -15.13 23.34
N SER A 722 -22.07 -15.99 23.25
CA SER A 722 -22.02 -17.38 23.72
C SER A 722 -20.95 -18.20 22.99
N ASP A 723 -20.93 -18.12 21.65
CA ASP A 723 -20.03 -18.90 20.81
C ASP A 723 -18.57 -18.50 21.04
N LEU A 724 -18.27 -17.20 21.12
CA LEU A 724 -16.92 -16.71 21.43
C LEU A 724 -16.47 -17.12 22.84
N ASN A 725 -17.34 -17.02 23.85
CA ASN A 725 -17.02 -17.48 25.21
C ASN A 725 -16.80 -19.00 25.30
N ALA A 726 -17.49 -19.80 24.47
CA ALA A 726 -17.32 -21.25 24.45
C ALA A 726 -15.93 -21.68 23.95
N LEU A 727 -15.27 -20.84 23.13
CA LEU A 727 -13.91 -21.08 22.64
C LEU A 727 -12.85 -20.95 23.73
N ASP A 728 -13.12 -20.22 24.82
CA ASP A 728 -12.21 -20.11 25.97
C ASP A 728 -12.31 -21.31 26.93
N GLY A 729 -13.48 -21.98 26.98
CA GLY A 729 -13.78 -23.02 27.96
C GLY A 729 -13.04 -24.36 27.79
N ASN A 730 -12.30 -24.55 26.69
CA ASN A 730 -11.73 -25.85 26.30
C ASN A 730 -10.21 -25.99 26.47
N ARG A 731 -9.50 -25.07 27.13
CA ARG A 731 -8.02 -25.08 27.16
C ARG A 731 -7.40 -25.33 28.55
N GLN A 732 -6.40 -26.21 28.57
CA GLN A 732 -5.46 -26.42 29.68
C GLN A 732 -4.39 -25.32 29.79
N SER A 733 -4.32 -24.36 28.85
CA SER A 733 -3.24 -23.37 28.72
C SER A 733 -3.51 -21.98 29.33
N GLY A 734 -4.70 -21.71 29.86
CA GLY A 734 -5.02 -20.43 30.52
C GLY A 734 -5.22 -19.21 29.61
N ILE A 735 -5.10 -19.35 28.28
CA ILE A 735 -5.26 -18.27 27.29
C ILE A 735 -6.76 -17.96 27.08
N ARG A 736 -7.19 -16.73 27.41
CA ARG A 736 -8.60 -16.24 27.34
C ARG A 736 -8.87 -15.27 26.18
N THR A 737 -8.21 -15.44 25.03
CA THR A 737 -8.19 -14.44 23.96
C THR A 737 -9.58 -14.03 23.45
N PHE A 738 -10.59 -14.90 23.48
CA PHE A 738 -11.93 -14.63 22.97
C PHE A 738 -12.93 -14.17 24.05
N SER A 739 -12.45 -13.90 25.26
CA SER A 739 -13.28 -13.50 26.41
C SER A 739 -13.85 -12.10 26.22
N THR A 740 -14.96 -11.80 26.90
CA THR A 740 -15.46 -10.42 27.01
C THR A 740 -14.51 -9.50 27.78
N SER A 741 -13.51 -10.06 28.46
CA SER A 741 -12.51 -9.32 29.26
C SER A 741 -11.19 -9.07 28.52
N THR A 742 -11.05 -9.50 27.27
CA THR A 742 -9.83 -9.34 26.47
C THR A 742 -10.08 -8.47 25.26
N VAL A 743 -9.05 -7.74 24.84
CA VAL A 743 -9.14 -6.80 23.70
C VAL A 743 -9.61 -7.49 22.43
N PRO A 744 -8.99 -8.62 22.00
CA PRO A 744 -9.42 -9.28 20.77
C PRO A 744 -10.86 -9.78 20.87
N GLY A 745 -11.25 -10.34 22.02
CA GLY A 745 -12.61 -10.82 22.24
C GLY A 745 -13.66 -9.70 22.21
N GLN A 746 -13.33 -8.51 22.71
CA GLN A 746 -14.19 -7.33 22.65
C GLN A 746 -14.31 -6.78 21.21
N LEU A 747 -13.19 -6.70 20.48
CA LEU A 747 -13.17 -6.26 19.08
C LEU A 747 -13.99 -7.16 18.16
N LEU A 748 -13.84 -8.49 18.31
CA LEU A 748 -14.62 -9.45 17.52
C LEU A 748 -16.13 -9.30 17.77
N ARG A 749 -16.55 -9.05 19.01
CA ARG A 749 -17.96 -8.78 19.36
C ARG A 749 -18.43 -7.45 18.78
N MET A 750 -17.57 -6.45 18.79
CA MET A 750 -17.83 -5.13 18.25
C MET A 750 -18.05 -5.15 16.73
N ILE A 751 -17.30 -5.97 15.98
CA ILE A 751 -17.53 -6.17 14.54
C ILE A 751 -18.97 -6.69 14.28
N GLY A 752 -19.43 -7.67 15.07
CA GLY A 752 -20.80 -8.19 14.98
C GLY A 752 -21.86 -7.14 15.33
N ALA A 753 -21.59 -6.31 16.36
CA ALA A 753 -22.48 -5.23 16.77
C ALA A 753 -22.52 -4.08 15.74
N ALA A 754 -21.38 -3.72 15.14
CA ALA A 754 -21.27 -2.69 14.10
C ALA A 754 -22.05 -3.07 12.84
N GLY A 755 -21.93 -4.33 12.38
CA GLY A 755 -22.76 -4.85 11.29
C GLY A 755 -24.25 -4.69 11.61
N SER A 756 -24.65 -5.11 12.81
CA SER A 756 -26.04 -5.01 13.29
C SER A 756 -26.58 -3.57 13.31
N ALA A 757 -25.75 -2.61 13.76
CA ALA A 757 -26.06 -1.19 13.78
C ALA A 757 -26.32 -0.60 12.38
N ALA A 758 -25.44 -0.91 11.42
CA ALA A 758 -25.55 -0.45 10.04
C ALA A 758 -26.85 -0.96 9.38
N SER A 759 -27.29 -2.17 9.74
CA SER A 759 -28.59 -2.71 9.31
C SER A 759 -29.79 -1.92 9.82
N LEU A 760 -29.78 -1.59 11.11
CA LEU A 760 -30.88 -0.90 11.77
C LEU A 760 -31.01 0.55 11.29
N TYR A 761 -29.88 1.26 11.14
CA TYR A 761 -29.85 2.64 10.64
C TYR A 761 -30.45 2.76 9.23
N ASN A 762 -30.07 1.87 8.32
CA ASN A 762 -30.58 1.87 6.94
C ASN A 762 -32.01 1.32 6.84
N SER A 763 -32.41 0.37 7.69
CA SER A 763 -33.80 -0.11 7.75
C SER A 763 -34.77 1.00 8.16
N ALA A 764 -34.37 1.88 9.07
CA ALA A 764 -35.18 2.99 9.52
C ALA A 764 -35.24 4.13 8.49
N ARG A 765 -34.15 4.35 7.73
CA ARG A 765 -34.13 5.26 6.57
C ARG A 765 -35.05 4.78 5.44
N MET A 766 -35.12 3.46 5.19
CA MET A 766 -36.09 2.88 4.24
C MET A 766 -37.53 2.88 4.77
N ALA A 767 -37.74 2.81 6.09
CA ALA A 767 -39.05 2.87 6.73
C ALA A 767 -39.60 4.29 6.93
N GLY A 768 -38.78 5.33 6.69
CA GLY A 768 -39.19 6.74 6.83
C GLY A 768 -39.43 7.18 8.28
N THR A 769 -38.84 6.48 9.25
CA THR A 769 -38.93 6.79 10.68
C THR A 769 -37.55 7.16 11.21
N GLU A 770 -37.42 8.23 11.99
CA GLU A 770 -36.21 8.50 12.79
C GLU A 770 -36.20 7.53 13.98
N PRO A 771 -35.40 6.45 13.97
CA PRO A 771 -35.35 5.55 15.10
C PRO A 771 -34.53 6.21 16.21
N ASN A 772 -34.80 5.85 17.46
CA ASN A 772 -33.85 6.11 18.54
C ASN A 772 -32.68 5.12 18.41
N VAL A 773 -31.72 5.47 17.53
CA VAL A 773 -30.51 4.68 17.22
C VAL A 773 -29.77 4.29 18.49
N GLU A 774 -29.74 5.19 19.48
CA GLU A 774 -29.06 5.03 20.77
C GLU A 774 -29.60 3.84 21.59
N ASN A 775 -30.92 3.73 21.75
CA ASN A 775 -31.54 2.63 22.49
C ASN A 775 -31.33 1.26 21.83
N ILE A 776 -31.26 1.26 20.51
CA ILE A 776 -31.08 0.04 19.70
C ILE A 776 -29.61 -0.41 19.73
N LEU A 777 -28.67 0.53 19.62
CA LEU A 777 -27.25 0.27 19.82
C LEU A 777 -26.98 -0.29 21.21
N LYS A 778 -27.52 0.36 22.25
CA LYS A 778 -27.41 -0.10 23.64
C LYS A 778 -27.86 -1.55 23.80
N ALA A 779 -29.06 -1.89 23.34
CA ALA A 779 -29.57 -3.26 23.43
C ALA A 779 -28.72 -4.29 22.67
N THR A 780 -28.11 -3.89 21.54
CA THR A 780 -27.26 -4.75 20.70
C THR A 780 -25.87 -4.98 21.33
N PHE A 781 -25.27 -3.93 21.90
CA PHE A 781 -24.00 -4.01 22.63
C PHE A 781 -24.14 -4.74 23.97
N ASP A 782 -25.24 -4.52 24.70
CA ASP A 782 -25.56 -5.23 25.94
C ASP A 782 -25.72 -6.75 25.68
N ALA A 783 -26.43 -7.10 24.60
CA ALA A 783 -26.63 -8.48 24.16
C ALA A 783 -25.32 -9.16 23.72
N ALA A 784 -24.37 -8.38 23.16
CA ALA A 784 -23.02 -8.84 22.84
C ALA A 784 -22.12 -8.98 24.09
N GLY A 785 -22.60 -8.61 25.29
CA GLY A 785 -21.83 -8.69 26.54
C GLY A 785 -20.85 -7.53 26.74
N LEU A 786 -21.04 -6.39 26.07
CA LEU A 786 -20.15 -5.22 26.08
C LEU A 786 -20.63 -4.10 27.03
N TRP A 787 -21.39 -4.44 28.08
CA TRP A 787 -22.07 -3.48 28.99
C TRP A 787 -21.18 -2.33 29.49
N GLN A 788 -19.89 -2.60 29.79
CA GLN A 788 -18.92 -1.61 30.27
C GLN A 788 -18.52 -0.54 29.23
N ARG A 789 -18.69 -0.77 27.92
CA ARG A 789 -18.30 0.16 26.84
C ARG A 789 -19.48 0.90 26.20
N SER A 790 -20.71 0.62 26.63
CA SER A 790 -21.93 1.22 26.04
C SER A 790 -22.07 2.73 26.29
N VAL A 791 -21.30 3.28 27.24
CA VAL A 791 -21.24 4.71 27.59
C VAL A 791 -20.21 5.45 26.74
N GLU A 792 -18.98 4.91 26.60
CA GLU A 792 -17.91 5.44 25.73
C GLU A 792 -18.30 5.50 24.24
N ILE A 793 -19.11 4.53 23.78
CA ILE A 793 -19.62 4.49 22.40
C ILE A 793 -20.67 5.60 22.16
N ARG A 794 -21.34 6.07 23.22
CA ARG A 794 -22.38 7.09 23.15
C ARG A 794 -21.80 8.48 22.90
N SER A 795 -20.64 8.80 23.48
CA SER A 795 -19.93 10.06 23.23
C SER A 795 -19.28 10.05 21.84
N GLY A 796 -18.60 8.95 21.45
CA GLY A 796 -17.93 8.78 20.16
C GLY A 796 -18.78 9.09 18.91
N LEU A 797 -20.10 8.89 18.97
CA LEU A 797 -21.05 9.13 17.87
C LEU A 797 -21.32 10.62 17.55
N ASN A 798 -20.90 11.55 18.43
CA ASN A 798 -21.05 13.01 18.26
C ASN A 798 -19.73 13.78 18.03
N MET A 799 -18.58 13.10 18.01
CA MET A 799 -17.25 13.72 18.17
C MET A 799 -16.53 14.18 16.89
N ILE A 800 -17.13 14.15 15.68
CA ILE A 800 -16.39 14.47 14.44
C ILE A 800 -16.91 15.73 13.75
N ASN A 801 -16.11 16.79 13.84
CA ASN A 801 -16.24 18.00 13.02
C ASN A 801 -15.70 17.73 11.59
N PRO A 802 -16.49 17.99 10.52
CA PRO A 802 -16.06 17.82 9.13
C PRO A 802 -14.79 18.59 8.74
N ASP A 803 -14.41 19.62 9.50
CA ASP A 803 -13.28 20.50 9.18
C ASP A 803 -12.00 20.21 10.00
N SER A 804 -11.93 19.12 10.77
CA SER A 804 -10.80 18.82 11.66
C SER A 804 -9.51 18.44 10.90
N PHE A 805 -8.36 18.56 11.60
CA PHE A 805 -7.04 18.20 11.07
C PHE A 805 -6.98 16.75 10.55
N ALA A 806 -7.67 15.82 11.23
CA ALA A 806 -7.81 14.43 10.82
C ALA A 806 -8.51 14.26 9.45
N VAL A 807 -9.48 15.12 9.11
CA VAL A 807 -10.17 15.11 7.81
C VAL A 807 -9.30 15.73 6.70
N ARG A 808 -8.35 16.61 7.05
CA ARG A 808 -7.47 17.30 6.09
C ARG A 808 -6.16 16.55 5.80
N HIS A 809 -5.63 15.78 6.75
CA HIS A 809 -4.33 15.09 6.61
C HIS A 809 -4.45 13.57 6.42
N PHE A 810 -5.59 12.94 6.74
CA PHE A 810 -5.91 11.56 6.34
C PHE A 810 -6.84 11.53 5.11
N ASP A 811 -6.57 12.42 4.15
CA ASP A 811 -7.32 12.59 2.89
C ASP A 811 -7.08 11.40 1.94
N GLY A 812 -7.84 10.32 2.13
CA GLY A 812 -7.86 9.18 1.21
C GLY A 812 -8.87 8.08 1.53
N SER A 813 -9.07 7.72 2.79
CA SER A 813 -9.82 6.50 3.17
C SER A 813 -11.07 6.71 4.04
N LEU A 814 -11.35 7.93 4.50
CA LEU A 814 -12.35 8.18 5.55
C LEU A 814 -13.54 9.08 5.16
N ARG A 815 -13.80 9.29 3.86
CA ARG A 815 -15.04 9.98 3.44
C ARG A 815 -16.18 8.98 3.22
N GLY A 816 -17.08 8.86 4.21
CA GLY A 816 -18.37 8.17 3.98
C GLY A 816 -19.19 7.64 5.16
N GLY A 817 -18.80 7.76 6.44
CA GLY A 817 -19.59 7.11 7.51
C GLY A 817 -18.98 7.22 8.91
N THR A 818 -18.43 8.38 9.21
CA THR A 818 -17.45 8.63 10.28
C THR A 818 -17.99 8.56 11.72
N LYS A 819 -19.30 8.42 11.96
CA LYS A 819 -19.85 8.48 13.33
C LYS A 819 -19.55 7.23 14.19
N LEU A 820 -19.33 6.05 13.59
CA LEU A 820 -19.20 4.79 14.35
C LEU A 820 -17.77 4.50 14.85
N LEU A 821 -16.76 5.21 14.34
CA LEU A 821 -15.34 4.81 14.47
C LEU A 821 -14.66 5.27 15.78
N GLY A 822 -15.22 6.23 16.52
CA GLY A 822 -14.61 6.80 17.73
C GLY A 822 -14.64 5.92 19.00
N ALA A 823 -14.92 4.63 18.88
CA ALA A 823 -15.35 3.77 19.98
C ALA A 823 -14.35 2.70 20.45
N ILE A 824 -13.16 2.58 19.83
CA ILE A 824 -12.57 1.23 19.66
C ILE A 824 -11.25 0.96 20.42
N GLY A 825 -10.51 1.97 20.83
CA GLY A 825 -9.11 1.82 21.28
C GLY A 825 -8.82 1.60 22.78
N ALA A 826 -9.81 1.37 23.66
CA ALA A 826 -9.52 1.34 25.10
C ALA A 826 -8.73 0.11 25.59
N VAL A 827 -7.42 0.22 25.76
CA VAL A 827 -6.57 -0.76 26.45
C VAL A 827 -5.44 0.03 27.09
N PHE A 828 -5.17 -0.08 28.40
CA PHE A 828 -3.79 -0.29 28.90
C PHE A 828 -3.64 -0.53 30.41
N ASP A 829 -4.52 -0.08 31.33
CA ASP A 829 -4.06 0.05 32.73
C ASP A 829 -4.44 -1.02 33.77
N GLY A 830 -5.25 -2.05 33.46
CA GLY A 830 -5.75 -2.95 34.53
C GLY A 830 -4.79 -4.02 35.09
N VAL A 831 -3.68 -4.35 34.42
CA VAL A 831 -2.96 -5.64 34.66
C VAL A 831 -1.68 -5.50 35.50
N ASN A 832 -0.99 -4.36 35.44
CA ASN A 832 0.33 -4.21 36.06
C ASN A 832 0.26 -3.96 37.58
N SER A 833 -0.84 -3.36 38.07
CA SER A 833 -1.07 -3.11 39.51
C SER A 833 -1.10 -4.40 40.33
N VAL A 834 -1.77 -5.43 39.81
CA VAL A 834 -1.92 -6.74 40.44
C VAL A 834 -0.58 -7.47 40.57
N GLN A 835 0.33 -7.28 39.62
CA GLN A 835 1.64 -7.95 39.59
C GLN A 835 2.65 -7.27 40.52
N ALA A 836 2.66 -5.94 40.60
CA ALA A 836 3.50 -5.20 41.54
C ALA A 836 3.09 -5.47 43.01
N PHE A 837 1.79 -5.56 43.31
CA PHE A 837 1.31 -6.01 44.62
C PHE A 837 1.69 -7.47 44.92
N ALA A 838 1.67 -8.35 43.90
CA ALA A 838 2.08 -9.75 44.06
C ALA A 838 3.59 -9.93 44.29
N GLN A 839 4.42 -8.98 43.82
CA GLN A 839 5.88 -9.00 43.98
C GLN A 839 6.37 -8.29 45.24
N GLY A 840 5.47 -7.75 46.07
CA GLY A 840 5.82 -7.10 47.33
C GLY A 840 6.39 -5.70 47.17
N ASP A 841 6.08 -5.02 46.06
CA ASP A 841 6.41 -3.62 45.81
C ASP A 841 5.14 -2.76 45.94
N PRO A 842 4.78 -2.32 47.18
CA PRO A 842 3.55 -1.57 47.43
C PRO A 842 3.60 -0.14 46.87
N LEU A 843 4.78 0.40 46.56
CA LEU A 843 4.95 1.72 45.96
C LEU A 843 4.58 1.67 44.47
N MET A 844 5.14 0.72 43.73
CA MET A 844 4.77 0.50 42.32
C MET A 844 3.36 -0.08 42.19
N GLY A 845 2.93 -0.91 43.14
CA GLY A 845 1.54 -1.39 43.24
C GLY A 845 0.53 -0.26 43.41
N GLY A 846 0.84 0.76 44.23
CA GLY A 846 0.02 1.95 44.42
C GLY A 846 0.00 2.89 43.21
N ILE A 847 1.14 3.10 42.55
CA ILE A 847 1.26 3.95 41.35
C ILE A 847 0.52 3.33 40.14
N HIS A 848 0.64 2.01 39.95
CA HIS A 848 -0.13 1.29 38.94
C HIS A 848 -1.62 1.15 39.32
N ALA A 849 -1.97 1.21 40.61
CA ALA A 849 -3.35 1.18 41.06
C ALA A 849 -4.05 2.54 40.91
N ALA A 850 -3.32 3.65 41.08
CA ALA A 850 -3.82 4.99 40.75
C ALA A 850 -4.21 5.06 39.26
N THR A 851 -3.33 4.61 38.35
CA THR A 851 -3.66 4.50 36.92
C THR A 851 -4.76 3.47 36.59
N ALA A 852 -4.98 2.45 37.42
CA ALA A 852 -5.97 1.40 37.16
C ALA A 852 -7.36 1.63 37.80
N ALA A 853 -7.47 2.50 38.80
CA ALA A 853 -8.71 2.70 39.56
C ALA A 853 -9.03 4.16 39.95
N GLY A 854 -8.12 5.12 39.74
CA GLY A 854 -8.38 6.52 40.10
C GLY A 854 -7.43 7.52 39.46
N GLY A 855 -7.93 8.25 38.47
CA GLY A 855 -7.30 9.45 37.93
C GLY A 855 -6.69 9.26 36.54
N VAL A 856 -7.49 9.61 35.53
CA VAL A 856 -7.08 10.32 34.31
C VAL A 856 -6.66 9.53 33.06
N THR A 857 -6.21 8.28 33.10
CA THR A 857 -6.05 7.52 31.83
C THR A 857 -7.36 7.06 31.18
N ALA A 858 -8.50 7.17 31.89
CA ALA A 858 -9.81 6.76 31.38
C ALA A 858 -10.64 7.90 30.74
N ALA A 859 -10.37 9.18 31.05
CA ALA A 859 -11.16 10.32 30.55
C ALA A 859 -10.94 10.58 29.05
N PHE A 860 -9.74 10.26 28.54
CA PHE A 860 -9.59 9.83 27.16
C PHE A 860 -9.95 8.37 27.15
N GLY A 861 -11.24 8.05 26.99
CA GLY A 861 -11.60 6.69 26.65
C GLY A 861 -10.63 6.28 25.55
N ALA A 862 -9.84 5.22 25.75
CA ALA A 862 -8.62 5.04 24.95
C ALA A 862 -8.90 4.76 23.44
N GLY A 863 -10.13 5.03 22.97
CA GLY A 863 -10.63 4.90 21.62
C GLY A 863 -10.76 6.11 20.70
N THR A 864 -10.15 7.27 20.96
CA THR A 864 -10.05 8.32 19.91
C THR A 864 -8.64 8.86 19.67
N ILE A 865 -7.70 7.99 19.29
CA ILE A 865 -6.44 8.42 18.63
C ILE A 865 -6.67 8.74 17.13
N ALA A 866 -7.83 8.37 16.58
CA ALA A 866 -8.28 8.78 15.24
C ALA A 866 -8.94 10.18 15.18
N GLY A 867 -8.97 10.90 16.31
CA GLY A 867 -9.40 12.30 16.40
C GLY A 867 -8.19 13.26 16.41
N PRO A 868 -8.39 14.58 16.23
CA PRO A 868 -7.34 15.57 15.96
C PRO A 868 -6.25 15.78 17.05
N ILE A 869 -6.31 15.05 18.17
CA ILE A 869 -5.41 15.19 19.33
C ILE A 869 -4.46 13.97 19.42
N GLY A 870 -3.75 13.68 18.34
CA GLY A 870 -2.90 12.48 18.15
C GLY A 870 -2.02 12.10 19.35
N LEU A 871 -1.79 10.78 19.50
CA LEU A 871 -0.83 9.98 20.32
C LEU A 871 -0.32 10.46 21.69
N GLY A 872 -0.27 11.76 21.96
CA GLY A 872 0.42 12.35 23.09
C GLY A 872 -0.13 12.07 24.45
N VAL A 873 -1.44 11.84 24.58
CA VAL A 873 -2.04 11.66 25.90
C VAL A 873 -1.79 10.26 26.49
N VAL A 874 -1.65 9.23 25.65
CA VAL A 874 -1.35 7.86 26.12
C VAL A 874 0.09 7.75 26.63
N ILE A 875 1.02 8.50 26.02
CA ILE A 875 2.43 8.50 26.40
C ILE A 875 2.63 9.07 27.82
N LEU A 876 1.72 9.95 28.25
CA LEU A 876 1.81 10.63 29.53
C LEU A 876 1.84 9.67 30.70
N GLY A 877 0.95 8.67 30.79
CA GLY A 877 0.77 7.84 32.00
C GLY A 877 2.07 7.27 32.59
N VAL A 878 2.98 6.78 31.75
CA VAL A 878 4.22 6.08 32.14
C VAL A 878 5.29 7.02 32.72
N GLY A 879 5.40 8.25 32.22
CA GLY A 879 6.48 9.19 32.56
C GLY A 879 6.48 9.72 34.01
N ALA A 880 5.33 9.86 34.68
CA ALA A 880 5.25 10.46 36.03
C ALA A 880 5.86 9.58 37.10
N SER A 881 5.84 8.26 36.92
CA SER A 881 6.46 7.35 37.88
C SER A 881 7.98 7.57 37.97
N MET A 882 8.58 8.21 36.97
CA MET A 882 10.03 8.32 36.79
C MET A 882 10.58 9.74 36.97
N ILE A 883 9.76 10.79 36.76
CA ILE A 883 10.09 12.18 37.18
C ILE A 883 9.62 12.39 38.63
N VAL A 884 10.06 11.53 39.55
CA VAL A 884 9.97 11.81 40.99
C VAL A 884 11.22 12.61 41.38
N SER A 885 11.22 13.88 41.00
CA SER A 885 12.09 14.87 41.62
C SER A 885 11.26 16.10 41.95
N GLU A 886 11.08 16.27 43.26
CA GLU A 886 10.52 17.42 43.97
C GLU A 886 9.00 17.64 43.85
N VAL A 887 8.27 16.97 44.75
CA VAL A 887 6.95 17.36 45.34
C VAL A 887 7.00 18.80 45.97
N ARG A 888 8.01 19.60 45.65
CA ARG A 888 8.19 20.99 46.09
C ARG A 888 8.04 22.01 44.95
N GLU A 889 7.81 21.57 43.71
CA GLU A 889 7.48 22.44 42.57
C GLU A 889 5.99 22.37 42.18
N SER A 890 5.11 21.80 43.02
CA SER A 890 3.70 21.52 42.68
C SER A 890 2.88 22.74 42.21
N ASN A 891 3.17 23.94 42.73
CA ASN A 891 2.50 25.17 42.29
C ASN A 891 3.08 25.74 40.97
N LYS A 892 4.00 25.05 40.28
CA LYS A 892 4.63 25.51 39.03
C LYS A 892 3.62 25.82 37.91
N TYR A 893 2.51 25.08 37.89
CA TYR A 893 1.45 25.23 36.90
C TYR A 893 0.17 25.87 37.48
N ASP A 894 0.19 26.38 38.73
CA ASP A 894 -0.89 27.23 39.25
C ASP A 894 -0.81 28.62 38.59
N ASN A 895 -1.40 28.74 37.41
CA ASN A 895 -1.32 29.93 36.58
C ASN A 895 -2.59 30.13 35.72
N GLU A 896 -2.58 31.20 34.92
CA GLU A 896 -3.73 31.60 34.10
C GLU A 896 -4.13 30.55 33.05
N THR A 897 -3.18 29.74 32.56
CA THR A 897 -3.42 28.62 31.64
C THR A 897 -4.30 27.56 32.30
N SER A 898 -4.05 27.25 33.57
CA SER A 898 -4.81 26.24 34.34
C SER A 898 -6.23 26.68 34.66
N ALA A 899 -6.39 27.97 34.98
CA ALA A 899 -7.72 28.55 35.13
C ALA A 899 -8.51 28.51 33.81
N ARG A 900 -7.88 28.81 32.67
CA ARG A 900 -8.51 28.70 31.34
C ARG A 900 -8.83 27.26 30.96
N PHE A 901 -7.95 26.32 31.30
CA PHE A 901 -8.23 24.90 31.07
C PHE A 901 -9.50 24.50 31.83
N LEU A 902 -9.64 24.87 33.10
CA LEU A 902 -10.85 24.66 33.90
C LEU A 902 -12.10 25.41 33.40
N ASP A 903 -11.98 26.54 32.70
CA ASP A 903 -13.15 27.26 32.13
C ASP A 903 -13.97 26.35 31.18
N HIS A 904 -13.38 25.28 30.64
CA HIS A 904 -14.09 24.27 29.83
C HIS A 904 -15.05 23.36 30.61
N SER A 905 -14.98 23.34 31.94
CA SER A 905 -15.86 22.54 32.81
C SER A 905 -17.18 23.24 33.18
N ASP A 906 -17.56 24.30 32.46
CA ASP A 906 -18.70 25.17 32.75
C ASP A 906 -18.64 25.85 34.15
N LEU A 907 -17.45 25.90 34.76
CA LEU A 907 -17.22 26.63 36.00
C LEU A 907 -17.08 28.13 35.73
N ASP A 908 -17.64 28.94 36.62
CA ASP A 908 -17.43 30.39 36.61
C ASP A 908 -15.93 30.68 36.85
N THR A 909 -15.38 31.70 36.19
CA THR A 909 -13.95 32.02 36.25
C THR A 909 -13.41 32.22 37.69
N ASP A 910 -14.23 32.75 38.61
CA ASP A 910 -13.83 32.92 40.01
C ASP A 910 -13.82 31.59 40.79
N VAL A 911 -14.64 30.62 40.39
CA VAL A 911 -14.69 29.25 40.95
C VAL A 911 -13.54 28.42 40.42
N ALA A 912 -13.28 28.47 39.10
CA ALA A 912 -12.11 27.86 38.48
C ALA A 912 -10.82 28.33 39.18
N LYS A 913 -10.63 29.66 39.35
CA LYS A 913 -9.47 30.20 40.07
C LYS A 913 -9.34 29.72 41.51
N ALA A 914 -10.46 29.57 42.23
CA ALA A 914 -10.42 29.06 43.59
C ALA A 914 -9.97 27.58 43.62
N LEU A 915 -10.37 26.78 42.63
CA LEU A 915 -10.10 25.34 42.53
C LEU A 915 -8.76 24.97 41.86
N VAL A 916 -8.10 25.90 41.15
CA VAL A 916 -6.70 25.72 40.70
C VAL A 916 -5.74 25.67 41.91
N ASP A 917 -6.07 26.38 43.00
CA ASP A 917 -5.22 26.48 44.18
C ASP A 917 -4.95 25.09 44.79
N GLN A 918 -3.68 24.74 44.92
CA GLN A 918 -3.23 23.46 45.45
C GLN A 918 -2.89 23.56 46.93
N SER A 919 -2.95 22.42 47.62
CA SER A 919 -2.50 22.31 49.00
C SER A 919 -1.01 22.64 49.14
N GLY A 920 -0.53 22.81 50.38
CA GLY A 920 0.89 23.04 50.66
C GLY A 920 1.80 21.89 50.22
N ASP A 921 1.25 20.68 50.09
CA ASP A 921 1.93 19.49 49.58
C ASP A 921 1.66 19.24 48.07
N GLY A 922 0.92 20.14 47.41
CA GLY A 922 0.77 20.14 45.95
C GLY A 922 -0.40 19.34 45.39
N HIS A 923 -1.43 19.13 46.18
CA HIS A 923 -2.58 18.32 45.79
C HIS A 923 -3.77 19.20 45.44
N SER A 924 -4.40 18.91 44.30
CA SER A 924 -5.67 19.55 43.94
C SER A 924 -6.81 18.95 44.77
N PRO A 925 -7.75 19.76 45.27
CA PRO A 925 -8.96 19.28 45.94
C PRO A 925 -10.02 18.78 44.95
N VAL A 926 -9.84 19.04 43.64
CA VAL A 926 -10.80 18.73 42.59
C VAL A 926 -11.06 17.21 42.44
N PRO A 927 -10.04 16.33 42.37
CA PRO A 927 -10.28 14.89 42.34
C PRO A 927 -11.11 14.38 43.52
N LEU A 928 -10.94 14.97 44.71
CA LEU A 928 -11.70 14.60 45.90
C LEU A 928 -13.18 15.03 45.80
N LEU A 929 -13.45 16.20 45.20
CA LEU A 929 -14.81 16.64 44.88
C LEU A 929 -15.49 15.74 43.85
N VAL A 930 -14.73 15.25 42.87
CA VAL A 930 -15.22 14.31 41.86
C VAL A 930 -15.56 12.96 42.49
N GLU A 931 -14.69 12.39 43.34
CA GLU A 931 -14.98 11.14 44.05
C GLU A 931 -16.18 11.30 44.98
N TYR A 932 -16.30 12.43 45.68
CA TYR A 932 -17.50 12.76 46.45
C TYR A 932 -18.76 12.76 45.56
N ALA A 933 -18.72 13.36 44.37
CA ALA A 933 -19.84 13.37 43.44
C ALA A 933 -20.20 11.95 42.93
N LYS A 934 -19.20 11.14 42.58
CA LYS A 934 -19.39 9.73 42.18
C LYS A 934 -20.08 8.92 43.28
N ASP A 935 -19.66 9.09 44.53
CA ASP A 935 -20.30 8.44 45.68
C ASP A 935 -21.72 8.95 45.94
N LYS A 936 -22.03 10.20 45.56
CA LYS A 936 -23.40 10.73 45.51
C LYS A 936 -24.23 10.21 44.33
N GLY A 937 -23.65 9.35 43.49
CA GLY A 937 -24.30 8.72 42.34
C GLY A 937 -24.25 9.55 41.07
N PHE A 938 -23.41 10.59 41.01
CA PHE A 938 -23.15 11.34 39.77
C PHE A 938 -22.29 10.50 38.82
N ASP A 939 -22.47 10.78 37.54
CA ASP A 939 -21.74 10.18 36.42
C ASP A 939 -21.30 11.37 35.59
N LEU A 940 -20.06 11.85 35.78
CA LEU A 940 -19.61 13.11 35.18
C LEU A 940 -19.37 13.01 33.67
N ASP A 941 -19.39 11.79 33.10
CA ASP A 941 -19.45 11.59 31.66
C ASP A 941 -20.84 11.94 31.10
N ASN A 942 -21.86 12.05 31.95
CA ASN A 942 -23.20 12.49 31.56
C ASN A 942 -23.32 14.03 31.65
N PRO A 943 -23.59 14.73 30.53
CA PRO A 943 -23.66 16.19 30.51
C PRO A 943 -24.66 16.80 31.50
N ALA A 944 -25.76 16.10 31.81
CA ALA A 944 -26.75 16.61 32.78
C ALA A 944 -26.24 16.51 34.22
N HIS A 945 -25.46 15.47 34.54
CA HIS A 945 -24.85 15.30 35.86
C HIS A 945 -23.64 16.24 36.00
N GLN A 946 -22.80 16.35 34.98
CA GLN A 946 -21.68 17.29 34.92
C GLN A 946 -22.15 18.74 35.08
N SER A 947 -23.16 19.16 34.32
CA SER A 947 -23.73 20.51 34.43
C SER A 947 -24.33 20.77 35.82
N ALA A 948 -25.02 19.79 36.42
CA ALA A 948 -25.54 19.92 37.78
C ALA A 948 -24.42 19.99 38.83
N PHE A 949 -23.30 19.31 38.61
CA PHE A 949 -22.10 19.39 39.45
C PHE A 949 -21.41 20.76 39.33
N ALA A 950 -21.23 21.26 38.11
CA ALA A 950 -20.71 22.60 37.85
C ALA A 950 -21.61 23.69 38.45
N ASP A 951 -22.93 23.60 38.24
CA ASP A 951 -23.93 24.51 38.83
C ASP A 951 -23.86 24.51 40.37
N TRP A 952 -23.64 23.34 40.99
CA TRP A 952 -23.49 23.24 42.43
C TRP A 952 -22.27 24.01 42.94
N LEU A 953 -21.12 23.87 42.27
CA LEU A 953 -19.91 24.62 42.56
C LEU A 953 -20.10 26.13 42.31
N ASN A 954 -20.70 26.51 41.19
CA ASN A 954 -20.95 27.91 40.79
C ASN A 954 -21.91 28.66 41.73
N ASN A 955 -22.80 27.93 42.40
CA ASN A 955 -23.73 28.53 43.37
C ASN A 955 -23.11 28.74 44.77
N MET A 956 -21.87 28.31 45.00
CA MET A 956 -21.15 28.61 46.25
C MET A 956 -20.64 30.04 46.26
N SER A 957 -20.74 30.74 47.39
CA SER A 957 -20.06 32.03 47.52
C SER A 957 -18.53 31.84 47.55
N PRO A 958 -17.73 32.85 47.14
CA PRO A 958 -16.27 32.73 47.15
C PRO A 958 -15.67 32.34 48.51
N GLU A 959 -16.27 32.81 49.61
CA GLU A 959 -15.84 32.46 50.98
C GLU A 959 -16.18 31.00 51.32
N GLN A 960 -17.37 30.52 50.97
CA GLN A 960 -17.77 29.13 51.17
C GLN A 960 -16.88 28.16 50.40
N LEU A 961 -16.60 28.47 49.13
CA LEU A 961 -15.76 27.63 48.28
C LEU A 961 -14.32 27.60 48.78
N ALA A 962 -13.76 28.75 49.17
CA ALA A 962 -12.41 28.81 49.73
C ALA A 962 -12.29 27.99 51.03
N THR A 963 -13.23 28.15 51.97
CA THR A 963 -13.20 27.38 53.23
C THR A 963 -13.42 25.89 52.99
N LEU A 964 -14.32 25.49 52.08
CA LEU A 964 -14.49 24.07 51.73
C LEU A 964 -13.20 23.50 51.12
N ARG A 965 -12.63 24.22 50.16
CA ARG A 965 -11.39 23.85 49.50
C ARG A 965 -10.23 23.65 50.48
N ASP A 966 -10.04 24.57 51.43
CA ASP A 966 -8.96 24.47 52.42
C ASP A 966 -9.14 23.25 53.33
N ASN A 967 -10.38 22.93 53.73
CA ASN A 967 -10.67 21.68 54.44
C ASN A 967 -10.32 20.44 53.58
N LEU A 968 -10.66 20.47 52.29
CA LEU A 968 -10.37 19.35 51.38
C LEU A 968 -8.87 19.21 51.06
N HIS A 969 -8.10 20.30 51.08
CA HIS A 969 -6.63 20.27 50.99
C HIS A 969 -6.05 19.42 52.12
N HIS A 970 -6.52 19.60 53.36
CA HIS A 970 -6.06 18.80 54.48
C HIS A 970 -6.40 17.31 54.31
N THR A 971 -7.59 16.99 53.80
CA THR A 971 -7.96 15.59 53.50
C THR A 971 -7.07 14.97 52.43
N ILE A 972 -6.87 15.65 51.29
CA ILE A 972 -6.10 15.08 50.18
C ILE A 972 -4.60 14.97 50.53
N ASP A 973 -4.08 15.84 51.39
CA ASP A 973 -2.73 15.75 51.96
C ASP A 973 -2.59 14.52 52.85
N GLU A 974 -3.56 14.25 53.73
CA GLU A 974 -3.58 13.02 54.53
C GLU A 974 -3.68 11.76 53.66
N PHE A 975 -4.36 11.85 52.53
CA PHE A 975 -4.44 10.78 51.54
C PHE A 975 -3.19 10.65 50.67
N GLY A 976 -2.25 11.59 50.74
CA GLY A 976 -1.04 11.62 49.91
C GLY A 976 -1.35 11.81 48.43
N GLY A 977 -2.38 12.57 48.10
CA GLY A 977 -2.82 12.85 46.73
C GLY A 977 -3.80 11.84 46.13
N ASP A 978 -4.10 10.75 46.84
CA ASP A 978 -4.95 9.67 46.34
C ASP A 978 -6.41 9.83 46.79
N ALA A 979 -7.22 10.48 45.95
CA ALA A 979 -8.63 10.74 46.22
C ALA A 979 -9.50 9.47 46.33
N THR A 980 -9.04 8.33 45.80
CA THR A 980 -9.80 7.05 45.86
C THR A 980 -9.89 6.47 47.26
N LYS A 981 -9.13 7.02 48.21
CA LYS A 981 -9.22 6.69 49.64
C LYS A 981 -10.45 7.28 50.32
N LEU A 982 -11.19 8.16 49.63
CA LEU A 982 -12.45 8.66 50.14
C LEU A 982 -13.47 7.52 50.21
N GLU A 983 -13.92 7.19 51.41
CA GLU A 983 -14.95 6.18 51.64
C GLU A 983 -16.29 6.83 52.01
N ALA A 984 -17.40 6.10 51.79
CA ALA A 984 -18.73 6.58 52.15
C ALA A 984 -18.88 6.89 53.67
N THR A 985 -18.14 6.15 54.52
CA THR A 985 -18.12 6.29 55.98
C THR A 985 -16.73 5.98 56.52
N ALA A 986 -16.29 6.65 57.58
CA ALA A 986 -15.05 6.38 58.29
C ALA A 986 -15.29 6.02 59.78
N GLU A 987 -14.30 5.40 60.42
CA GLU A 987 -14.40 4.98 61.84
C GLU A 987 -14.65 6.16 62.80
N ASP A 988 -14.22 7.35 62.42
CA ASP A 988 -14.31 8.61 63.15
C ASP A 988 -15.48 9.51 62.74
N ASP A 989 -16.42 9.03 61.91
CA ASP A 989 -17.66 9.75 61.55
C ASP A 989 -18.46 10.23 62.78
N TYR A 990 -18.28 9.57 63.93
CA TYR A 990 -18.91 9.96 65.19
C TYR A 990 -18.44 11.33 65.70
N GLU A 991 -17.28 11.83 65.29
CA GLU A 991 -16.74 13.15 65.66
C GLU A 991 -17.50 14.28 64.94
N TYR A 992 -17.97 14.01 63.72
CA TYR A 992 -18.81 14.91 62.93
C TYR A 992 -20.32 14.74 63.22
N THR A 993 -20.80 13.50 63.35
CA THR A 993 -22.24 13.20 63.49
C THR A 993 -22.79 13.36 64.92
N SER A 994 -21.92 13.36 65.94
CA SER A 994 -22.33 13.56 67.33
C SER A 994 -22.47 15.04 67.67
N ASP A 995 -23.69 15.52 67.86
CA ASP A 995 -23.98 16.92 68.24
C ASP A 995 -23.14 17.43 69.44
N MET A 996 -22.85 16.53 70.39
CA MET A 996 -22.05 16.84 71.57
C MET A 996 -20.56 17.01 71.25
N LEU A 997 -19.98 16.16 70.40
CA LEU A 997 -18.55 16.20 70.06
C LEU A 997 -18.27 17.25 68.99
N TYR A 998 -19.15 17.35 67.99
CA TYR A 998 -19.02 18.28 66.88
C TYR A 998 -19.05 19.74 67.35
N ASN A 999 -20.01 20.09 68.22
CA ASN A 999 -20.17 21.45 68.74
C ASN A 999 -19.40 21.72 70.04
N GLN A 1000 -18.50 20.84 70.48
CA GLN A 1000 -17.87 21.00 71.79
C GLN A 1000 -16.98 22.25 71.84
N GLU A 1001 -17.21 23.11 72.84
CA GLU A 1001 -16.30 24.19 73.19
C GLU A 1001 -16.00 24.08 74.68
N VAL A 1002 -14.89 23.42 75.01
CA VAL A 1002 -14.48 23.22 76.40
C VAL A 1002 -13.31 24.14 76.72
N VAL A 1003 -13.64 25.28 77.33
CA VAL A 1003 -12.65 26.24 77.84
C VAL A 1003 -12.16 25.80 79.22
N THR A 1004 -10.91 25.32 79.30
CA THR A 1004 -10.23 25.08 80.59
C THR A 1004 -9.26 26.23 80.90
N PRO A 1005 -8.78 26.38 82.15
CA PRO A 1005 -7.78 27.41 82.49
C PRO A 1005 -6.44 27.31 81.73
N TYR A 1006 -6.19 26.21 81.00
CA TYR A 1006 -4.92 25.92 80.35
C TYR A 1006 -5.02 25.61 78.85
N LYS A 1007 -6.22 25.28 78.33
CA LYS A 1007 -6.46 24.91 76.94
C LYS A 1007 -7.95 25.03 76.59
N THR A 1008 -8.26 25.52 75.39
CA THR A 1008 -9.59 25.36 74.79
C THR A 1008 -9.56 24.11 73.90
N ILE A 1009 -10.54 23.23 74.07
CA ILE A 1009 -10.78 22.08 73.20
C ILE A 1009 -11.99 22.42 72.35
N PHE A 1010 -11.78 22.50 71.05
CA PHE A 1010 -12.81 22.69 70.05
C PHE A 1010 -13.20 21.34 69.45
N GLY A 1011 -14.47 21.20 69.07
CA GLY A 1011 -14.95 20.12 68.20
C GLY A 1011 -14.73 20.46 66.73
N GLU A 1012 -14.95 19.46 65.87
CA GLU A 1012 -14.71 19.55 64.43
C GLU A 1012 -15.46 20.70 63.75
N ARG A 1013 -16.58 21.17 64.30
CA ARG A 1013 -17.29 22.33 63.76
C ARG A 1013 -16.39 23.57 63.61
N PHE A 1014 -15.56 23.86 64.61
CA PHE A 1014 -14.73 25.06 64.59
C PHE A 1014 -13.62 24.95 63.56
N TYR A 1015 -13.04 23.74 63.41
CA TYR A 1015 -12.05 23.47 62.39
C TYR A 1015 -12.66 23.56 60.98
N VAL A 1016 -13.88 23.04 60.79
CA VAL A 1016 -14.62 23.18 59.53
C VAL A 1016 -14.90 24.65 59.20
N GLU A 1017 -15.36 25.44 60.16
CA GLU A 1017 -15.65 26.88 59.98
C GLU A 1017 -14.38 27.70 59.68
N ASP A 1018 -13.23 27.29 60.21
CA ASP A 1018 -11.93 27.96 60.00
C ASP A 1018 -11.18 27.46 58.74
N GLY A 1019 -11.61 26.36 58.11
CA GLY A 1019 -10.94 25.75 56.95
C GLY A 1019 -9.79 24.79 57.31
N ASP A 1020 -9.66 24.43 58.58
CA ASP A 1020 -8.55 23.65 59.16
C ASP A 1020 -8.95 22.18 59.48
N ALA A 1021 -10.11 21.70 59.02
CA ALA A 1021 -10.57 20.32 59.22
C ALA A 1021 -10.16 19.39 58.08
N SER A 1022 -10.05 18.08 58.35
CA SER A 1022 -9.78 17.03 57.35
C SER A 1022 -10.93 16.01 57.27
N PRO A 1023 -12.10 16.37 56.69
CA PRO A 1023 -13.20 15.41 56.54
C PRO A 1023 -12.78 14.26 55.62
N SER A 1024 -12.70 13.04 56.16
CA SER A 1024 -12.11 11.86 55.51
C SER A 1024 -13.12 10.89 54.89
N SER A 1025 -14.43 11.17 55.02
CA SER A 1025 -15.51 10.38 54.45
C SER A 1025 -16.60 11.25 53.83
N VAL A 1026 -17.40 10.69 52.92
CA VAL A 1026 -18.58 11.37 52.34
C VAL A 1026 -19.53 11.87 53.43
N THR A 1027 -19.70 11.08 54.49
CA THR A 1027 -20.54 11.44 55.65
C THR A 1027 -20.00 12.68 56.37
N GLN A 1028 -18.68 12.81 56.52
CA GLN A 1028 -18.06 13.98 57.14
C GLN A 1028 -18.12 15.20 56.23
N ILE A 1029 -17.90 15.03 54.92
CA ILE A 1029 -18.04 16.09 53.92
C ILE A 1029 -19.47 16.65 53.92
N ASP A 1030 -20.51 15.82 53.97
CA ASP A 1030 -21.90 16.27 54.06
C ASP A 1030 -22.17 17.19 55.26
N ILE A 1031 -21.55 16.87 56.40
CA ILE A 1031 -21.65 17.67 57.62
C ILE A 1031 -20.88 18.97 57.48
N ALA A 1032 -19.68 18.92 56.87
CA ALA A 1032 -18.90 20.12 56.58
C ALA A 1032 -19.67 21.08 55.65
N LEU A 1033 -20.26 20.58 54.57
CA LEU A 1033 -21.11 21.35 53.66
C LEU A 1033 -22.28 22.01 54.40
N THR A 1034 -22.96 21.24 55.25
CA THR A 1034 -24.08 21.75 56.06
C THR A 1034 -23.65 22.88 57.00
N THR A 1035 -22.50 22.74 57.66
CA THR A 1035 -21.93 23.74 58.56
C THR A 1035 -21.54 25.03 57.84
N LEU A 1036 -20.99 24.91 56.64
CA LEU A 1036 -20.65 26.05 55.77
C LEU A 1036 -21.88 26.68 55.09
N GLY A 1037 -23.07 26.11 55.29
CA GLY A 1037 -24.31 26.58 54.66
C GLY A 1037 -24.34 26.32 53.14
N ILE A 1038 -23.56 25.35 52.67
CA ILE A 1038 -23.53 24.90 51.28
C ILE A 1038 -24.61 23.82 51.11
N PRO A 1039 -25.52 23.95 50.14
CA PRO A 1039 -26.50 22.91 49.85
C PRO A 1039 -25.80 21.58 49.52
N GLU A 1040 -26.38 20.46 49.95
CA GLU A 1040 -25.87 19.14 49.56
C GLU A 1040 -25.96 18.95 48.04
N LEU A 1041 -24.95 18.30 47.46
CA LEU A 1041 -24.96 17.93 46.04
C LEU A 1041 -26.09 16.92 45.79
N ALA A 1042 -27.08 17.29 44.98
CA ALA A 1042 -28.27 16.50 44.73
C ALA A 1042 -28.41 16.15 43.25
N LEU A 1043 -28.74 14.89 42.95
CA LEU A 1043 -28.97 14.43 41.58
C LEU A 1043 -30.09 15.25 40.90
N PRO A 1044 -29.92 15.64 39.62
CA PRO A 1044 -30.95 16.35 38.88
C PRO A 1044 -32.24 15.50 38.80
N THR A 1045 -33.37 16.09 39.18
CA THR A 1045 -34.68 15.41 39.05
C THR A 1045 -35.09 15.38 37.57
N ALA A 1046 -35.24 14.16 37.03
CA ALA A 1046 -35.64 13.90 35.64
C ALA A 1046 -36.94 14.59 35.20
#